data_AF-A0A251RP92-F1
#
_entry.id   AF-A0A251RP92-F1
#
_cell.length_a   1.000
_cell.length_b   1.000
_cell.length_c   1.000
_cell.angle_alpha   90.00
_cell.angle_beta   90.00
_cell.angle_gamma   90.00
#
_symmetry.space_group_name_H-M   'P 1'
#
loop_
_entity.id
_entity.type
_entity.pdbx_description
1 polymer ?
#
loop_
_entity_poly.entity_id
_entity_poly.type
_entity_poly.pdbx_seq_one_letter_code
_entity_poly.pdbx_strand_id
1 'polypeptide(L)'
;MSATKMVEPALPIDRISHLLYLIKMASHQEFAHLQISLEEIQEATNDFADENLIGQGAFGKVYTGNLLVSGQRTNIAARRLHYEYGQGDLEFWTEITMLSDLKHNNLVSFIGFCDEKDEKIIINKHESHESLDKYLKGSVLTWLQRLQICVGIARALNYIHYDAERNYSVIHRNVKSSKILLDDNWEPKLSGFELAMRNTSERRHRLLLAEVIGTIGYMDPTYEKTGFVTHKSDVYSFGVVLFELLCGRKAFIPNEQDQQRAPQYAKSDNKEEKAEDVNKQSHPPTVSAQAQQSLFTRVWLSLFNCFSPSTDTQQSPFTDVESYSFIRVPRLLSTFTGVPSSPLCYGQEWLSLFPDVHSDEPESFNNEPHSLIDNEPHPLDNAQPTSFVDREPTSFANSWQSSFGEIMSPRMPIKLPNSSKEQGFALNPLFTMKGLDQYSHAPYPELLAQLARSHYDEENLDDIIDPYLRDKMDPESFKIFSETAYNCLKEQRAQRPNIDQILRNLEKALVQQMKRENPGPSIVAGEVEGKPSNSWKGENLEHLKIPLTDIVLATKNFTKRYLGSGTYGRVYRAELELSIEEKGEHSKKWRTVAIKCIREDKHGKEGFIAEIELLTRCKHDNIVSLLGFCDEGNEMILVYEHASNSSLDNYLGYTNKSTNLTWVQRIKICIDIARGLNYLHTRVEDEQRIVHRDIKSGNILLGKNWVAKIADFGLSRFHHKNEQAKTLYTENVAGTKEYLCPEYMKTGRLKRAIDIYSFGVVLFEILSGKLANDPTYIAEDEYGIAHVARRCFEENTIREMVDPKIMEEVDELKSTLHKGPNQDSLGTFLEAAYRCVAIAQDERPTANDILQELEKALSFQENSKDKLQMSFEEIKLATQDFHPENIIGRGGFGKVFKGEVTHGGQHTTVVAKRLDMLKERKLF
;
A
#
# COMPACT_ATOMS: atom_id res chain seq x y z
N MET A 1 -25.52 61.95 21.13
CA MET A 1 -24.93 60.71 21.68
C MET A 1 -25.70 59.52 21.12
N SER A 2 -25.00 58.55 20.53
CA SER A 2 -25.51 57.20 20.26
C SER A 2 -24.30 56.26 20.32
N ALA A 3 -24.45 55.07 20.89
CA ALA A 3 -23.31 54.19 21.17
C ALA A 3 -23.08 53.19 20.03
N THR A 4 -22.00 53.38 19.27
CA THR A 4 -21.62 52.50 18.18
C THR A 4 -21.13 51.15 18.71
N LYS A 5 -21.86 50.06 18.44
CA LYS A 5 -21.26 48.72 18.49
C LYS A 5 -20.40 48.54 17.24
N MET A 6 -19.09 48.39 17.43
CA MET A 6 -18.21 47.94 16.34
C MET A 6 -18.51 46.48 16.03
N VAL A 7 -18.55 46.15 14.75
CA VAL A 7 -18.54 44.76 14.25
C VAL A 7 -17.15 44.53 13.68
N GLU A 8 -16.45 43.52 14.18
CA GLU A 8 -15.10 43.21 13.74
C GLU A 8 -15.10 42.66 12.31
N PRO A 9 -14.09 43.00 11.47
CA PRO A 9 -13.94 42.40 10.15
C PRO A 9 -13.52 40.93 10.31
N ALA A 10 -14.40 40.01 9.94
CA ALA A 10 -14.12 38.58 10.01
C ALA A 10 -12.90 38.22 9.14
N LEU A 11 -11.90 37.59 9.75
CA LEU A 11 -10.77 37.00 9.03
C LEU A 11 -11.27 35.92 8.03
N PRO A 12 -10.55 35.68 6.91
CA PRO A 12 -10.94 34.66 5.96
C PRO A 12 -11.09 33.29 6.64
N ILE A 13 -12.21 32.61 6.39
CA ILE A 13 -12.59 31.37 7.08
C ILE A 13 -11.48 30.31 6.96
N ASP A 14 -10.77 30.22 5.83
CA ASP A 14 -9.67 29.27 5.65
C ASP A 14 -8.43 29.60 6.51
N ARG A 15 -8.12 30.89 6.77
CA ARG A 15 -7.12 31.28 7.78
C ARG A 15 -7.60 30.92 9.18
N ILE A 16 -8.87 31.14 9.51
CA ILE A 16 -9.44 30.75 10.81
C ILE A 16 -9.41 29.22 10.98
N SER A 17 -9.70 28.44 9.94
CA SER A 17 -9.65 26.97 9.99
C SER A 17 -8.22 26.43 10.15
N HIS A 18 -7.25 26.99 9.44
CA HIS A 18 -5.84 26.63 9.62
C HIS A 18 -5.32 27.08 11.00
N LEU A 19 -5.70 28.26 11.49
CA LEU A 19 -5.33 28.73 12.82
C LEU A 19 -6.00 27.93 13.94
N LEU A 20 -7.26 27.51 13.78
CA LEU A 20 -7.94 26.60 14.73
C LEU A 20 -7.31 25.21 14.73
N TYR A 21 -6.85 24.72 13.58
CA TYR A 21 -6.06 23.51 13.48
C TYR A 21 -4.74 23.66 14.26
N LEU A 22 -3.97 24.74 14.02
CA LEU A 22 -2.74 25.05 14.77
C LEU A 22 -2.97 25.23 16.28
N ILE A 23 -4.07 25.87 16.69
CA ILE A 23 -4.47 26.00 18.10
C ILE A 23 -4.85 24.63 18.70
N LYS A 24 -5.37 23.69 17.91
CA LYS A 24 -5.57 22.29 18.35
C LYS A 24 -4.24 21.53 18.44
N MET A 25 -3.26 21.84 17.59
CA MET A 25 -1.93 21.21 17.60
C MET A 25 -1.13 21.57 18.87
N ALA A 26 -1.43 22.71 19.50
CA ALA A 26 -0.81 23.14 20.76
C ALA A 26 -1.11 22.24 21.97
N SER A 27 -2.02 21.25 21.86
CA SER A 27 -2.10 20.15 22.84
C SER A 27 -1.13 19.03 22.48
N HIS A 28 0.15 19.17 22.88
CA HIS A 28 1.25 18.22 22.66
C HIS A 28 0.92 16.74 23.00
N GLN A 29 -0.11 16.50 23.81
CA GLN A 29 -0.61 15.18 24.22
C GLN A 29 -1.00 14.25 23.05
N GLU A 30 -1.43 14.76 21.89
CA GLU A 30 -1.85 13.93 20.74
C GLU A 30 -0.67 13.11 20.17
N PHE A 31 0.55 13.68 20.18
CA PHE A 31 1.76 13.03 19.65
C PHE A 31 2.77 12.57 20.71
N ALA A 32 2.42 12.60 22.01
CA ALA A 32 3.33 12.17 23.08
C ALA A 32 3.85 10.72 22.93
N HIS A 33 3.14 9.87 22.18
CA HIS A 33 3.55 8.51 21.83
C HIS A 33 4.58 8.42 20.68
N LEU A 34 4.95 9.56 20.08
CA LEU A 34 5.97 9.71 19.03
C LEU A 34 7.12 10.65 19.47
N GLN A 35 7.11 11.10 20.73
CA GLN A 35 8.22 11.85 21.30
C GLN A 35 9.36 10.89 21.67
N ILE A 36 10.57 11.26 21.30
CA ILE A 36 11.82 10.56 21.60
C ILE A 36 12.67 11.53 22.42
N SER A 37 13.30 11.07 23.49
CA SER A 37 14.06 11.98 24.35
C SER A 37 15.32 12.48 23.65
N LEU A 38 15.77 13.68 24.03
CA LEU A 38 17.02 14.22 23.49
C LEU A 38 18.22 13.32 23.84
N GLU A 39 18.18 12.66 25.00
CA GLU A 39 19.23 11.76 25.49
C GLU A 39 19.39 10.52 24.61
N GLU A 40 18.30 9.85 24.23
CA GLU A 40 18.31 8.73 23.28
C GLU A 40 18.85 9.14 21.89
N ILE A 41 18.57 10.38 21.46
CA ILE A 41 19.05 10.92 20.18
C ILE A 41 20.54 11.27 20.25
N GLN A 42 21.00 11.83 21.38
CA GLN A 42 22.41 12.10 21.63
C GLN A 42 23.21 10.78 21.66
N GLU A 43 22.73 9.73 22.35
CA GLU A 43 23.36 8.40 22.30
C GLU A 43 23.37 7.85 20.86
N ALA A 44 22.23 7.86 20.17
CA ALA A 44 22.09 7.30 18.83
C ALA A 44 22.97 8.01 17.77
N THR A 45 23.32 9.28 17.96
CA THR A 45 24.07 10.13 17.00
C THR A 45 25.51 10.46 17.42
N ASN A 46 26.00 9.88 18.52
CA ASN A 46 27.30 10.22 19.14
C ASN A 46 27.40 11.73 19.47
N ASP A 47 26.43 12.25 20.23
CA ASP A 47 26.24 13.66 20.57
C ASP A 47 26.31 14.63 19.38
N PHE A 48 25.66 14.25 18.27
CA PHE A 48 25.68 15.01 17.01
C PHE A 48 27.09 15.31 16.48
N ALA A 49 28.04 14.36 16.66
CA ALA A 49 29.39 14.49 16.13
C ALA A 49 29.40 14.73 14.61
N ASP A 50 30.33 15.57 14.13
CA ASP A 50 30.40 15.94 12.71
C ASP A 50 30.73 14.74 11.79
N GLU A 51 31.26 13.63 12.31
CA GLU A 51 31.42 12.35 11.60
C GLU A 51 30.08 11.71 11.19
N ASN A 52 29.00 12.03 11.90
CA ASN A 52 27.63 11.58 11.62
C ASN A 52 26.82 12.62 10.82
N LEU A 53 27.41 13.74 10.41
CA LEU A 53 26.72 14.79 9.65
C LEU A 53 26.52 14.35 8.18
N ILE A 54 25.29 13.94 7.82
CA ILE A 54 24.93 13.51 6.47
C ILE A 54 24.37 14.64 5.59
N GLY A 55 24.08 15.81 6.15
CA GLY A 55 23.73 16.98 5.34
C GLY A 55 23.36 18.23 6.13
N GLN A 56 23.27 19.36 5.42
CA GLN A 56 22.82 20.64 5.96
C GLN A 56 22.01 21.39 4.90
N GLY A 57 20.99 22.15 5.33
CA GLY A 57 20.20 23.03 4.45
C GLY A 57 19.49 24.12 5.24
N ALA A 58 18.66 24.93 4.57
CA ALA A 58 17.96 26.10 5.13
C ALA A 58 17.31 25.93 6.52
N PHE A 59 16.88 24.72 6.88
CA PHE A 59 16.16 24.45 8.14
C PHE A 59 17.01 23.80 9.24
N GLY A 60 18.26 23.40 8.98
CA GLY A 60 19.14 22.80 9.99
C GLY A 60 20.14 21.77 9.46
N LYS A 61 20.80 21.07 10.38
CA LYS A 61 21.73 19.95 10.13
C LYS A 61 20.98 18.61 10.22
N VAL A 62 21.44 17.61 9.47
CA VAL A 62 20.90 16.24 9.48
C VAL A 62 22.01 15.26 9.84
N TYR A 63 21.77 14.48 10.89
CA TYR A 63 22.71 13.50 11.43
C TYR A 63 22.21 12.08 11.20
N THR A 64 23.09 11.16 10.82
CA THR A 64 22.81 9.72 10.90
C THR A 64 22.94 9.24 12.34
N GLY A 65 22.22 8.18 12.69
CA GLY A 65 22.34 7.53 13.98
C GLY A 65 21.72 6.13 14.01
N ASN A 66 21.89 5.40 15.11
CA ASN A 66 21.28 4.08 15.30
C ASN A 66 20.45 4.05 16.60
N LEU A 67 19.13 4.16 16.45
CA LEU A 67 18.19 4.30 17.56
C LEU A 67 17.45 2.98 17.82
N LEU A 68 17.18 2.66 19.09
CA LEU A 68 16.43 1.47 19.50
C LEU A 68 14.92 1.72 19.43
N VAL A 69 14.30 1.46 18.27
CA VAL A 69 12.86 1.68 18.06
C VAL A 69 12.10 0.36 18.28
N SER A 70 11.18 0.31 19.24
CA SER A 70 10.38 -0.89 19.56
C SER A 70 11.19 -2.17 19.80
N GLY A 71 12.41 -2.03 20.35
CA GLY A 71 13.35 -3.14 20.56
C GLY A 71 14.23 -3.50 19.35
N GLN A 72 14.08 -2.82 18.21
CA GLN A 72 14.91 -3.02 17.02
C GLN A 72 15.82 -1.81 16.75
N ARG A 73 17.14 -2.06 16.66
CA ARG A 73 18.12 -1.07 16.20
C ARG A 73 17.82 -0.63 14.77
N THR A 74 17.61 0.67 14.59
CA THR A 74 17.12 1.29 13.36
C THR A 74 18.04 2.45 12.98
N ASN A 75 18.53 2.46 11.73
CA ASN A 75 19.30 3.58 11.22
C ASN A 75 18.36 4.77 10.97
N ILE A 76 18.64 5.90 11.61
CA ILE A 76 17.81 7.11 11.60
C ILE A 76 18.52 8.29 10.95
N ALA A 77 17.74 9.21 10.40
CA ALA A 77 18.15 10.55 10.02
C ALA A 77 17.49 11.56 10.98
N ALA A 78 18.27 12.06 11.93
CA ALA A 78 17.87 13.08 12.90
C ALA A 78 18.17 14.47 12.34
N ARG A 79 17.14 15.17 11.86
CA ARG A 79 17.26 16.58 11.43
C ARG A 79 17.08 17.48 12.64
N ARG A 80 18.18 18.04 13.14
CA ARG A 80 18.24 19.03 14.22
C ARG A 80 18.04 20.42 13.62
N LEU A 81 16.96 21.08 14.02
CA LEU A 81 16.46 22.28 13.36
C LEU A 81 17.06 23.54 13.98
N HIS A 82 17.36 24.55 13.16
CA HIS A 82 17.97 25.81 13.61
C HIS A 82 17.06 26.98 13.28
N TYR A 83 16.41 27.54 14.29
CA TYR A 83 15.39 28.58 14.15
C TYR A 83 15.81 29.88 14.82
N GLU A 84 16.64 30.67 14.11
CA GLU A 84 16.82 32.07 14.49
C GLU A 84 15.45 32.80 14.45
N TYR A 85 15.14 33.53 15.53
CA TYR A 85 13.95 34.38 15.66
C TYR A 85 12.57 33.68 15.62
N GLY A 86 12.50 32.36 15.83
CA GLY A 86 11.23 31.64 16.10
C GLY A 86 10.30 31.43 14.90
N GLN A 87 10.81 31.57 13.67
CA GLN A 87 10.04 31.35 12.43
C GLN A 87 10.11 29.89 11.96
N GLY A 88 9.88 28.93 12.86
CA GLY A 88 10.06 27.50 12.56
C GLY A 88 9.14 26.53 13.29
N ASP A 89 8.48 26.96 14.37
CA ASP A 89 7.55 26.10 15.11
C ASP A 89 6.37 25.64 14.23
N LEU A 90 5.93 26.50 13.30
CA LEU A 90 4.87 26.20 12.34
C LEU A 90 5.30 25.09 11.37
N GLU A 91 6.49 25.21 10.79
CA GLU A 91 7.10 24.27 9.86
C GLU A 91 7.33 22.90 10.52
N PHE A 92 7.85 22.90 11.76
CA PHE A 92 8.06 21.71 12.59
C PHE A 92 6.76 20.94 12.84
N TRP A 93 5.74 21.60 13.39
CA TRP A 93 4.46 20.96 13.68
C TRP A 93 3.68 20.58 12.41
N THR A 94 3.84 21.34 11.32
CA THR A 94 3.27 20.99 10.01
C THR A 94 3.86 19.69 9.48
N GLU A 95 5.19 19.52 9.50
CA GLU A 95 5.82 18.30 9.00
C GLU A 95 5.51 17.07 9.88
N ILE A 96 5.59 17.20 11.21
CA ILE A 96 5.18 16.14 12.16
C ILE A 96 3.76 15.67 11.86
N THR A 97 2.82 16.60 11.69
CA THR A 97 1.40 16.25 11.51
C THR A 97 1.06 15.74 10.10
N MET A 98 1.85 16.11 9.09
CA MET A 98 1.72 15.46 7.79
C MET A 98 2.28 14.05 7.84
N LEU A 99 3.45 13.83 8.46
CA LEU A 99 4.11 12.52 8.48
C LEU A 99 3.55 11.55 9.53
N SER A 100 2.82 12.03 10.55
CA SER A 100 2.00 11.19 11.43
C SER A 100 0.87 10.53 10.64
N ASP A 101 0.16 11.30 9.83
CA ASP A 101 -1.11 10.91 9.19
C ASP A 101 -0.91 10.26 7.80
N LEU A 102 0.14 10.64 7.06
CA LEU A 102 0.42 10.16 5.71
C LEU A 102 1.32 8.92 5.74
N LYS A 103 0.84 7.79 5.22
CA LYS A 103 1.60 6.52 5.13
C LYS A 103 1.53 5.97 3.71
N HIS A 104 2.66 6.03 2.98
CA HIS A 104 2.77 5.52 1.62
C HIS A 104 4.23 5.15 1.28
N ASN A 105 4.45 4.12 0.45
CA ASN A 105 5.78 3.53 0.18
C ASN A 105 6.81 4.49 -0.45
N ASN A 106 6.33 5.57 -1.07
CA ASN A 106 7.15 6.62 -1.68
C ASN A 106 7.10 7.96 -0.92
N LEU A 107 6.76 7.94 0.37
CA LEU A 107 7.01 9.03 1.33
C LEU A 107 8.10 8.60 2.31
N VAL A 108 8.74 9.55 2.99
CA VAL A 108 9.70 9.23 4.06
C VAL A 108 9.03 8.55 5.26
N SER A 109 9.75 7.59 5.86
CA SER A 109 9.25 6.85 7.02
C SER A 109 9.57 7.62 8.31
N PHE A 110 8.61 8.41 8.80
CA PHE A 110 8.70 9.13 10.08
C PHE A 110 8.61 8.19 11.27
N ILE A 111 9.54 8.36 12.21
CA ILE A 111 9.69 7.54 13.43
C ILE A 111 9.21 8.32 14.65
N GLY A 112 9.61 9.59 14.77
CA GLY A 112 9.23 10.44 15.89
C GLY A 112 9.90 11.81 15.86
N PHE A 113 9.75 12.57 16.94
CA PHE A 113 10.30 13.92 17.08
C PHE A 113 10.84 14.15 18.50
N CYS A 114 11.64 15.21 18.67
CA CYS A 114 12.04 15.72 19.98
C CYS A 114 11.73 17.22 20.05
N ASP A 115 11.24 17.67 21.21
CA ASP A 115 10.97 19.07 21.53
C ASP A 115 11.36 19.32 23.01
N GLU A 116 12.66 19.32 23.27
CA GLU A 116 13.24 19.28 24.62
C GLU A 116 14.46 20.19 24.74
N LYS A 117 14.61 20.91 25.86
CA LYS A 117 15.78 21.78 26.14
C LYS A 117 16.09 22.78 25.01
N ASP A 118 15.05 23.33 24.40
CA ASP A 118 15.06 24.20 23.21
C ASP A 118 15.55 23.55 21.89
N GLU A 119 15.80 22.23 21.87
CA GLU A 119 16.10 21.46 20.66
C GLU A 119 14.82 20.95 20.00
N LYS A 120 14.65 21.25 18.71
CA LYS A 120 13.58 20.68 17.87
C LYS A 120 14.18 19.75 16.82
N ILE A 121 13.82 18.47 16.87
CA ILE A 121 14.42 17.41 16.04
C ILE A 121 13.32 16.57 15.38
N ILE A 122 13.44 16.32 14.07
CA ILE A 122 12.58 15.38 13.33
C ILE A 122 13.38 14.13 13.00
N ILE A 123 12.89 12.96 13.42
CA ILE A 123 13.53 11.66 13.26
C ILE A 123 12.77 10.86 12.20
N ASN A 124 13.42 10.65 11.06
CA ASN A 124 12.98 9.74 10.01
C ASN A 124 13.89 8.50 9.97
N LYS A 125 13.46 7.43 9.31
CA LYS A 125 14.37 6.37 8.85
C LYS A 125 15.46 6.98 7.96
N HIS A 126 16.70 6.53 8.09
CA HIS A 126 17.75 6.86 7.13
C HIS A 126 17.51 6.13 5.80
N GLU A 127 17.54 6.87 4.69
CA GLU A 127 17.44 6.33 3.33
C GLU A 127 18.84 6.45 2.69
N SER A 128 19.43 5.31 2.34
CA SER A 128 20.88 5.12 2.21
C SER A 128 21.53 5.71 0.96
N HIS A 129 20.74 6.00 -0.08
CA HIS A 129 21.21 6.67 -1.30
C HIS A 129 20.85 8.17 -1.30
N GLU A 130 20.74 8.78 -0.11
CA GLU A 130 20.67 10.23 0.09
C GLU A 130 19.60 10.95 -0.78
N SER A 131 19.87 12.17 -1.25
CA SER A 131 18.96 12.99 -2.08
C SER A 131 19.25 12.87 -3.58
N LEU A 132 18.16 12.84 -4.37
CA LEU A 132 18.19 12.65 -5.82
C LEU A 132 19.03 13.70 -6.57
N ASP A 133 19.17 14.91 -6.03
CA ASP A 133 19.94 15.99 -6.67
C ASP A 133 21.45 15.71 -6.75
N LYS A 134 21.97 14.78 -5.93
CA LYS A 134 23.34 14.26 -6.01
C LYS A 134 23.58 13.36 -7.24
N TYR A 135 22.52 12.77 -7.80
CA TYR A 135 22.60 11.72 -8.84
C TYR A 135 22.11 12.17 -10.22
N LEU A 136 21.79 13.46 -10.41
CA LEU A 136 21.30 13.98 -11.69
C LEU A 136 22.34 13.82 -12.81
N LYS A 137 23.61 14.08 -12.54
CA LYS A 137 24.70 14.03 -13.54
C LYS A 137 25.25 12.63 -13.73
N GLY A 138 25.38 12.20 -14.98
CA GLY A 138 26.21 11.05 -15.34
C GLY A 138 25.55 9.69 -15.15
N SER A 139 26.37 8.65 -15.24
CA SER A 139 25.92 7.27 -15.50
C SER A 139 25.45 6.47 -14.28
N VAL A 140 25.34 7.07 -13.09
CA VAL A 140 24.95 6.34 -11.85
C VAL A 140 23.50 5.86 -11.91
N LEU A 141 22.60 6.70 -12.43
CA LEU A 141 21.20 6.35 -12.68
C LEU A 141 20.97 6.09 -14.17
N THR A 142 20.58 4.86 -14.53
CA THR A 142 20.13 4.52 -15.89
C THR A 142 18.81 5.22 -16.23
N TRP A 143 18.46 5.29 -17.51
CA TRP A 143 17.17 5.87 -17.92
C TRP A 143 15.97 5.12 -17.33
N LEU A 144 16.02 3.79 -17.26
CA LEU A 144 14.99 2.99 -16.60
C LEU A 144 14.84 3.36 -15.11
N GLN A 145 15.94 3.51 -14.37
CA GLN A 145 15.90 3.94 -12.96
C GLN A 145 15.35 5.36 -12.83
N ARG A 146 15.74 6.30 -13.70
CA ARG A 146 15.20 7.66 -13.73
C ARG A 146 13.68 7.65 -13.97
N LEU A 147 13.17 6.82 -14.89
CA LEU A 147 11.73 6.63 -15.12
C LEU A 147 11.02 5.98 -13.92
N GLN A 148 11.61 4.97 -13.29
CA GLN A 148 11.06 4.34 -12.07
C GLN A 148 10.94 5.34 -10.92
N ILE A 149 11.96 6.20 -10.74
CA ILE A 149 11.95 7.31 -9.79
C ILE A 149 10.83 8.30 -10.12
N CYS A 150 10.67 8.70 -11.40
CA CYS A 150 9.55 9.57 -11.82
C CYS A 150 8.19 8.97 -11.48
N VAL A 151 7.97 7.68 -11.76
CA VAL A 151 6.73 6.96 -11.42
C VAL A 151 6.50 6.90 -9.90
N GLY A 152 7.55 6.63 -9.11
CA GLY A 152 7.44 6.62 -7.64
C GLY A 152 7.06 7.97 -7.04
N ILE A 153 7.64 9.07 -7.54
CA ILE A 153 7.28 10.44 -7.14
C ILE A 153 5.84 10.76 -7.56
N ALA A 154 5.44 10.40 -8.79
CA ALA A 154 4.08 10.61 -9.27
C ALA A 154 3.02 9.85 -8.42
N ARG A 155 3.34 8.63 -7.95
CA ARG A 155 2.50 7.87 -7.00
C ARG A 155 2.40 8.57 -5.64
N ALA A 156 3.51 9.09 -5.10
CA ALA A 156 3.51 9.88 -3.87
C ALA A 156 2.64 11.14 -3.97
N LEU A 157 2.79 11.90 -5.05
CA LEU A 157 1.99 13.10 -5.31
C LEU A 157 0.50 12.76 -5.52
N ASN A 158 0.18 11.70 -6.26
CA ASN A 158 -1.20 11.24 -6.43
C ASN A 158 -1.86 10.84 -5.10
N TYR A 159 -1.14 10.15 -4.23
CA TYR A 159 -1.62 9.80 -2.89
C TYR A 159 -1.90 11.07 -2.05
N ILE A 160 -0.98 12.03 -1.94
CA ILE A 160 -1.22 13.21 -1.10
C ILE A 160 -2.28 14.16 -1.68
N HIS A 161 -2.45 14.19 -3.01
CA HIS A 161 -3.46 15.01 -3.69
C HIS A 161 -4.87 14.40 -3.64
N TYR A 162 -5.04 13.13 -4.04
CA TYR A 162 -6.33 12.59 -4.52
C TYR A 162 -6.91 11.42 -3.74
N ASP A 163 -6.17 10.82 -2.80
CA ASP A 163 -6.62 9.66 -2.01
C ASP A 163 -8.09 9.76 -1.57
N ALA A 164 -8.82 8.66 -1.78
CA ALA A 164 -10.26 8.54 -1.61
C ALA A 164 -10.66 8.12 -0.19
N GLU A 165 -9.74 7.49 0.57
CA GLU A 165 -10.02 7.08 1.95
C GLU A 165 -9.86 8.24 2.96
N ARG A 166 -9.27 9.36 2.53
CA ARG A 166 -9.08 10.58 3.34
C ARG A 166 -10.02 11.72 2.92
N ASN A 167 -10.63 12.36 3.91
CA ASN A 167 -11.51 13.53 3.74
C ASN A 167 -10.75 14.85 3.46
N TYR A 168 -9.43 14.77 3.21
CA TYR A 168 -8.57 15.92 2.95
C TYR A 168 -7.65 15.70 1.73
N SER A 169 -6.96 16.76 1.36
CA SER A 169 -5.95 16.83 0.30
C SER A 169 -4.78 17.64 0.83
N VAL A 170 -3.55 17.35 0.39
CA VAL A 170 -2.34 18.08 0.83
C VAL A 170 -1.62 18.63 -0.41
N ILE A 171 -1.37 19.93 -0.43
CA ILE A 171 -0.47 20.57 -1.40
C ILE A 171 0.91 20.62 -0.78
N HIS A 172 1.94 20.12 -1.48
CA HIS A 172 3.28 19.92 -0.93
C HIS A 172 4.11 21.22 -0.90
N ARG A 173 4.00 22.05 -1.94
CA ARG A 173 4.74 23.32 -2.18
C ARG A 173 6.28 23.24 -2.23
N ASN A 174 6.89 22.13 -1.81
CA ASN A 174 8.34 21.95 -1.66
C ASN A 174 8.89 20.79 -2.52
N VAL A 175 8.28 20.50 -3.67
CA VAL A 175 8.73 19.40 -4.56
C VAL A 175 10.00 19.82 -5.30
N LYS A 176 11.13 19.24 -4.93
CA LYS A 176 12.44 19.42 -5.59
C LYS A 176 13.30 18.16 -5.46
N SER A 177 14.30 17.98 -6.33
CA SER A 177 15.21 16.83 -6.29
C SER A 177 15.93 16.68 -4.95
N SER A 178 16.34 17.80 -4.32
CA SER A 178 16.94 17.80 -2.97
C SER A 178 15.97 17.48 -1.81
N LYS A 179 14.71 17.14 -2.12
CA LYS A 179 13.68 16.68 -1.19
C LYS A 179 13.13 15.30 -1.54
N ILE A 180 13.67 14.65 -2.57
CA ILE A 180 13.37 13.25 -2.91
C ILE A 180 14.57 12.43 -2.45
N LEU A 181 14.38 11.63 -1.40
CA LEU A 181 15.40 10.70 -0.92
C LEU A 181 15.30 9.35 -1.64
N LEU A 182 16.37 8.54 -1.60
CA LEU A 182 16.45 7.26 -2.30
C LEU A 182 16.80 6.12 -1.31
N ASP A 183 16.00 5.05 -1.28
CA ASP A 183 16.29 3.88 -0.43
C ASP A 183 17.27 2.89 -1.08
N ASP A 184 17.61 1.82 -0.36
CA ASP A 184 18.56 0.77 -0.79
C ASP A 184 18.24 0.13 -2.16
N ASN A 185 16.99 0.23 -2.63
CA ASN A 185 16.48 -0.29 -3.90
C ASN A 185 16.42 0.79 -5.00
N TRP A 186 16.93 2.00 -4.72
CA TRP A 186 16.74 3.22 -5.52
C TRP A 186 15.27 3.67 -5.64
N GLU A 187 14.37 3.22 -4.75
CA GLU A 187 12.98 3.71 -4.77
C GLU A 187 12.84 5.06 -4.03
N PRO A 188 12.14 6.04 -4.63
CA PRO A 188 12.10 7.41 -4.12
C PRO A 188 11.17 7.57 -2.91
N LYS A 189 11.56 8.45 -1.99
CA LYS A 189 10.80 8.91 -0.83
C LYS A 189 10.65 10.42 -0.90
N LEU A 190 9.45 10.93 -1.10
CA LEU A 190 9.19 12.37 -1.00
C LEU A 190 9.25 12.80 0.47
N SER A 191 10.07 13.82 0.73
CA SER A 191 10.23 14.51 2.02
C SER A 191 9.96 16.01 1.83
N GLY A 192 10.00 16.80 2.90
CA GLY A 192 9.92 18.26 2.81
C GLY A 192 8.55 18.84 3.12
N PHE A 193 7.78 18.16 3.97
CA PHE A 193 6.41 18.55 4.31
C PHE A 193 6.32 19.78 5.21
N GLU A 194 7.46 20.36 5.62
CA GLU A 194 7.58 21.64 6.35
C GLU A 194 6.70 22.78 5.78
N LEU A 195 6.51 22.83 4.45
CA LEU A 195 5.71 23.86 3.77
C LEU A 195 4.32 23.38 3.34
N ALA A 196 3.89 22.17 3.72
CA ALA A 196 2.68 21.55 3.21
C ALA A 196 1.39 22.27 3.67
N MET A 197 0.32 22.13 2.88
CA MET A 197 -0.99 22.75 3.19
C MET A 197 -2.13 21.74 3.05
N ARG A 198 -2.78 21.42 4.18
CA ARG A 198 -3.99 20.57 4.24
C ARG A 198 -5.25 21.36 3.85
N ASN A 199 -6.09 20.79 3.00
CA ASN A 199 -7.36 21.33 2.51
C ASN A 199 -8.45 20.23 2.53
N THR A 200 -9.74 20.56 2.64
CA THR A 200 -10.80 19.52 2.61
C THR A 200 -10.99 18.94 1.21
N SER A 201 -11.42 17.68 1.10
CA SER A 201 -11.65 17.02 -0.19
C SER A 201 -12.66 17.77 -1.07
N GLU A 202 -13.73 18.31 -0.48
CA GLU A 202 -14.72 19.19 -1.14
C GLU A 202 -14.11 20.46 -1.76
N ARG A 203 -12.99 20.94 -1.22
CA ARG A 203 -12.31 22.18 -1.62
C ARG A 203 -11.04 21.91 -2.45
N ARG A 204 -10.72 20.65 -2.78
CA ARG A 204 -9.50 20.17 -3.49
C ARG A 204 -9.17 20.91 -4.80
N HIS A 205 -10.16 21.53 -5.45
CA HIS A 205 -10.02 22.28 -6.70
C HIS A 205 -10.10 23.82 -6.55
N ARG A 206 -10.27 24.36 -5.34
CA ARG A 206 -10.35 25.81 -5.11
C ARG A 206 -8.96 26.45 -5.09
N LEU A 207 -8.88 27.71 -5.51
CA LEU A 207 -7.69 28.56 -5.33
C LEU A 207 -7.57 28.92 -3.83
N LEU A 208 -6.45 28.57 -3.20
CA LEU A 208 -6.16 28.94 -1.82
C LEU A 208 -5.20 30.13 -1.79
N LEU A 209 -5.57 31.22 -1.10
CA LEU A 209 -4.68 32.37 -0.90
C LEU A 209 -3.65 32.03 0.17
N ALA A 210 -2.39 31.91 -0.23
CA ALA A 210 -1.27 31.53 0.61
C ALA A 210 -0.17 32.59 0.59
N GLU A 211 0.73 32.53 1.58
CA GLU A 211 2.00 33.24 1.50
C GLU A 211 2.90 32.57 0.46
N VAL A 212 3.53 33.37 -0.41
CA VAL A 212 4.37 32.88 -1.52
C VAL A 212 5.70 32.39 -0.98
N ILE A 213 5.77 31.07 -0.77
CA ILE A 213 6.99 30.36 -0.33
C ILE A 213 7.24 29.13 -1.21
N GLY A 214 8.52 28.83 -1.46
CA GLY A 214 9.01 27.75 -2.31
C GLY A 214 10.48 27.98 -2.70
N THR A 215 11.07 27.05 -3.48
CA THR A 215 12.47 27.16 -3.94
C THR A 215 12.54 27.75 -5.35
N ILE A 216 13.45 28.72 -5.58
CA ILE A 216 13.71 29.33 -6.89
C ILE A 216 14.02 28.25 -7.93
N GLY A 217 13.51 28.40 -9.15
CA GLY A 217 13.59 27.40 -10.22
C GLY A 217 12.45 26.35 -10.20
N TYR A 218 11.86 26.06 -9.03
CA TYR A 218 10.75 25.10 -8.89
C TYR A 218 9.37 25.74 -8.69
N MET A 219 9.31 27.01 -8.27
CA MET A 219 8.04 27.70 -8.00
C MET A 219 7.18 27.86 -9.26
N ASP A 220 5.88 27.58 -9.13
CA ASP A 220 4.87 27.88 -10.14
C ASP A 220 4.79 29.40 -10.41
N PRO A 221 5.10 29.90 -11.61
CA PRO A 221 5.09 31.34 -11.90
C PRO A 221 3.71 31.99 -11.75
N THR A 222 2.62 31.21 -11.74
CA THR A 222 1.27 31.74 -11.43
C THR A 222 1.07 31.88 -9.92
N TYR A 223 1.69 31.04 -9.09
CA TYR A 223 1.63 31.13 -7.63
C TYR A 223 2.44 32.35 -7.16
N GLU A 224 3.66 32.47 -7.65
CA GLU A 224 4.55 33.61 -7.42
C GLU A 224 3.87 34.95 -7.75
N LYS A 225 3.23 35.05 -8.93
CA LYS A 225 2.58 36.30 -9.39
C LYS A 225 1.23 36.60 -8.73
N THR A 226 0.56 35.65 -8.07
CA THR A 226 -0.85 35.83 -7.63
C THR A 226 -1.14 35.50 -6.17
N GLY A 227 -0.22 34.84 -5.45
CA GLY A 227 -0.46 34.36 -4.08
C GLY A 227 -1.44 33.17 -3.97
N PHE A 228 -2.10 32.77 -5.05
CA PHE A 228 -2.99 31.61 -5.03
C PHE A 228 -2.23 30.32 -5.34
N VAL A 229 -2.40 29.29 -4.52
CA VAL A 229 -1.79 27.95 -4.71
C VAL A 229 -2.84 26.87 -4.94
N THR A 230 -2.50 25.82 -5.69
CA THR A 230 -3.28 24.58 -5.82
C THR A 230 -2.33 23.38 -6.02
N HIS A 231 -2.87 22.15 -6.08
CA HIS A 231 -2.11 20.96 -6.50
C HIS A 231 -1.44 21.10 -7.89
N LYS A 232 -1.91 22.02 -8.74
CA LYS A 232 -1.27 22.35 -10.04
C LYS A 232 0.06 23.09 -9.88
N SER A 233 0.36 23.64 -8.70
CA SER A 233 1.66 24.21 -8.38
C SER A 233 2.69 23.10 -8.10
N ASP A 234 2.31 22.06 -7.34
CA ASP A 234 3.16 20.86 -7.17
C ASP A 234 3.42 20.15 -8.50
N VAL A 235 2.42 20.08 -9.39
CA VAL A 235 2.58 19.54 -10.75
C VAL A 235 3.63 20.31 -11.55
N TYR A 236 3.69 21.64 -11.44
CA TYR A 236 4.72 22.45 -12.10
C TYR A 236 6.10 22.12 -11.55
N SER A 237 6.26 22.14 -10.21
CA SER A 237 7.51 21.81 -9.53
C SER A 237 8.00 20.39 -9.84
N PHE A 238 7.08 19.42 -9.96
CA PHE A 238 7.40 18.07 -10.41
C PHE A 238 7.82 18.04 -11.89
N GLY A 239 7.18 18.82 -12.77
CA GLY A 239 7.62 19.03 -14.15
C GLY A 239 9.07 19.50 -14.25
N VAL A 240 9.52 20.35 -13.32
CA VAL A 240 10.93 20.76 -13.25
C VAL A 240 11.83 19.57 -12.91
N VAL A 241 11.47 18.76 -11.91
CA VAL A 241 12.23 17.53 -11.53
C VAL A 241 12.29 16.52 -12.69
N LEU A 242 11.23 16.37 -13.49
CA LEU A 242 11.25 15.54 -14.70
C LEU A 242 12.32 16.01 -15.70
N PHE A 243 12.49 17.32 -15.89
CA PHE A 243 13.56 17.87 -16.73
C PHE A 243 14.94 17.85 -16.07
N GLU A 244 15.06 17.93 -14.74
CA GLU A 244 16.34 17.70 -14.05
C GLU A 244 16.88 16.30 -14.33
N LEU A 245 15.99 15.29 -14.32
CA LEU A 245 16.33 13.89 -14.59
C LEU A 245 16.64 13.62 -16.05
N LEU A 246 15.96 14.28 -17.00
CA LEU A 246 16.21 14.14 -18.43
C LEU A 246 17.48 14.89 -18.89
N CYS A 247 17.72 16.09 -18.35
CA CYS A 247 18.82 16.97 -18.76
C CYS A 247 20.09 16.81 -17.91
N GLY A 248 20.04 16.02 -16.83
CA GLY A 248 21.16 15.77 -15.93
C GLY A 248 21.70 17.02 -15.22
N ARG A 249 20.85 18.03 -14.96
CA ARG A 249 21.28 19.35 -14.45
C ARG A 249 20.27 19.92 -13.45
N LYS A 250 20.77 20.67 -12.47
CA LYS A 250 19.93 21.30 -11.43
C LYS A 250 19.01 22.38 -12.02
N ALA A 251 17.84 22.56 -11.43
CA ALA A 251 16.79 23.49 -11.89
C ALA A 251 17.23 24.97 -11.99
N PHE A 252 18.20 25.36 -11.16
CA PHE A 252 18.76 26.70 -11.06
C PHE A 252 20.24 26.61 -10.68
N ILE A 253 21.07 27.48 -11.28
CA ILE A 253 22.47 27.68 -10.93
C ILE A 253 22.67 29.19 -10.71
N PRO A 254 22.89 29.68 -9.48
CA PRO A 254 23.07 31.10 -9.23
C PRO A 254 24.45 31.59 -9.70
N ASN A 255 24.49 32.76 -10.35
CA ASN A 255 25.75 33.44 -10.63
C ASN A 255 26.31 34.11 -9.36
N GLU A 256 27.61 34.41 -9.33
CA GLU A 256 28.28 35.05 -8.17
C GLU A 256 27.62 36.37 -7.74
N GLN A 257 27.03 37.12 -8.68
CA GLN A 257 26.33 38.38 -8.41
C GLN A 257 24.96 38.17 -7.75
N ASP A 258 24.30 37.04 -8.00
CA ASP A 258 22.99 36.71 -7.43
C ASP A 258 23.12 36.23 -5.98
N GLN A 259 24.18 35.50 -5.66
CA GLN A 259 24.53 35.10 -4.28
C GLN A 259 24.63 36.31 -3.34
N GLN A 260 25.10 37.47 -3.83
CA GLN A 260 25.15 38.70 -3.04
C GLN A 260 23.77 39.35 -2.87
N ARG A 261 22.91 39.29 -3.89
CA ARG A 261 21.60 39.98 -3.95
C ARG A 261 20.44 39.23 -3.31
N ALA A 262 20.55 37.91 -3.12
CA ALA A 262 19.50 37.11 -2.50
C ALA A 262 19.07 37.65 -1.11
N PRO A 263 17.77 37.64 -0.76
CA PRO A 263 17.30 37.94 0.61
C PRO A 263 17.89 36.91 1.59
N GLN A 264 17.99 37.27 2.88
CA GLN A 264 18.74 36.46 3.87
C GLN A 264 18.31 34.98 3.94
N TYR A 265 17.01 34.69 3.84
CA TYR A 265 16.46 33.33 3.82
C TYR A 265 16.87 32.46 2.62
N ALA A 266 17.45 33.05 1.57
CA ALA A 266 17.87 32.35 0.35
C ALA A 266 19.41 32.20 0.25
N LYS A 267 20.15 32.44 1.35
CA LYS A 267 21.63 32.42 1.39
C LYS A 267 22.25 31.18 2.05
N SER A 268 21.44 30.22 2.51
CA SER A 268 21.88 28.97 3.14
C SER A 268 22.38 27.90 2.16
N ASP A 269 21.64 27.67 1.07
CA ASP A 269 21.71 26.42 0.29
C ASP A 269 22.86 26.38 -0.74
N ASN A 270 23.85 27.29 -0.66
CA ASN A 270 24.94 27.42 -1.64
C ASN A 270 26.31 27.78 -1.01
N LYS A 271 26.72 27.05 0.05
CA LYS A 271 28.08 27.12 0.59
C LYS A 271 28.63 25.73 0.95
N GLU A 272 29.31 25.12 -0.01
CA GLU A 272 30.28 24.05 0.23
C GLU A 272 31.68 24.54 -0.18
N GLU A 273 32.72 23.90 0.34
CA GLU A 273 34.16 24.15 0.11
C GLU A 273 34.67 25.60 0.28
N LYS A 274 35.13 25.90 1.51
CA LYS A 274 36.58 25.95 1.79
C LYS A 274 36.87 26.11 3.28
N ALA A 275 37.57 25.12 3.84
CA ALA A 275 38.14 25.21 5.19
C ALA A 275 39.63 25.53 5.09
N GLU A 276 39.99 26.80 5.32
CA GLU A 276 41.34 27.23 5.66
C GLU A 276 41.27 28.18 6.85
N ASP A 277 42.32 28.17 7.67
CA ASP A 277 42.43 28.95 8.91
C ASP A 277 42.28 30.47 8.69
N VAL A 278 41.60 31.14 9.62
CA VAL A 278 42.23 32.20 10.43
C VAL A 278 41.39 32.50 11.67
N ASN A 279 41.98 32.23 12.84
CA ASN A 279 41.46 32.67 14.14
C ASN A 279 41.50 34.20 14.25
N LYS A 280 40.36 34.84 14.56
CA LYS A 280 40.31 36.20 15.11
C LYS A 280 39.03 36.48 15.90
N GLN A 281 39.20 36.89 17.15
CA GLN A 281 38.13 37.31 18.05
C GLN A 281 37.65 38.74 17.70
N SER A 282 36.34 38.96 17.68
CA SER A 282 35.73 40.29 17.83
C SER A 282 34.30 40.17 18.35
N HIS A 283 33.98 40.89 19.44
CA HIS A 283 32.65 40.87 20.05
C HIS A 283 31.57 41.49 19.12
N PRO A 284 30.31 41.01 19.17
CA PRO A 284 29.20 41.69 18.51
C PRO A 284 28.87 43.02 19.22
N PRO A 285 28.54 44.10 18.48
CA PRO A 285 28.13 45.37 19.07
C PRO A 285 26.69 45.31 19.58
N THR A 286 26.44 45.86 20.77
CA THR A 286 25.08 46.00 21.32
C THR A 286 24.28 47.02 20.52
N VAL A 287 23.21 46.59 19.83
CA VAL A 287 22.22 47.49 19.20
C VAL A 287 20.95 47.49 20.06
N SER A 288 20.42 48.68 20.33
CA SER A 288 19.35 48.88 21.30
C SER A 288 17.96 48.47 20.80
N ALA A 289 17.11 48.03 21.73
CA ALA A 289 15.73 47.63 21.47
C ALA A 289 14.82 48.83 21.16
N GLN A 290 14.90 49.39 19.95
CA GLN A 290 14.03 50.51 19.52
C GLN A 290 13.59 50.48 18.04
N ALA A 291 13.68 49.32 17.37
CA ALA A 291 13.25 49.15 15.97
C ALA A 291 11.85 48.50 15.78
N GLN A 292 11.26 47.88 16.82
CA GLN A 292 10.06 47.04 16.66
C GLN A 292 8.70 47.74 16.83
N GLN A 293 8.63 49.03 17.15
CA GLN A 293 7.35 49.77 17.29
C GLN A 293 6.87 50.48 15.99
N SER A 294 7.52 50.25 14.85
CA SER A 294 7.23 50.99 13.59
C SER A 294 6.21 50.32 12.66
N LEU A 295 6.05 48.98 12.69
CA LEU A 295 5.13 48.28 11.78
C LEU A 295 3.67 48.27 12.27
N PHE A 296 3.40 47.96 13.54
CA PHE A 296 2.04 47.82 14.07
C PHE A 296 1.19 49.08 13.86
N THR A 297 1.76 50.25 14.12
CA THR A 297 1.10 51.56 14.04
C THR A 297 0.68 51.92 12.61
N ARG A 298 1.38 51.42 11.58
CA ARG A 298 1.10 51.71 10.16
C ARG A 298 -0.09 50.91 9.61
N VAL A 299 -0.32 49.69 10.10
CA VAL A 299 -1.51 48.91 9.73
C VAL A 299 -2.77 49.52 10.37
N TRP A 300 -2.68 49.91 11.64
CA TRP A 300 -3.82 50.40 12.41
C TRP A 300 -4.42 51.71 11.88
N LEU A 301 -3.57 52.66 11.46
CA LEU A 301 -4.02 53.95 10.93
C LEU A 301 -4.70 53.88 9.55
N SER A 302 -4.50 52.81 8.77
CA SER A 302 -5.14 52.69 7.45
C SER A 302 -6.60 52.24 7.51
N LEU A 303 -7.09 51.79 8.67
CA LEU A 303 -8.46 51.28 8.84
C LEU A 303 -9.46 52.34 9.33
N PHE A 304 -9.00 53.51 9.78
CA PHE A 304 -9.83 54.47 10.51
C PHE A 304 -10.47 55.59 9.64
N ASN A 305 -9.97 55.82 8.43
CA ASN A 305 -10.30 57.02 7.63
C ASN A 305 -11.47 56.86 6.63
N CYS A 306 -12.20 55.75 6.65
CA CYS A 306 -13.19 55.41 5.61
C CYS A 306 -14.67 55.57 6.02
N PHE A 307 -14.98 56.33 7.08
CA PHE A 307 -16.38 56.58 7.49
C PHE A 307 -16.69 58.05 7.78
N SER A 308 -17.44 58.67 6.88
CA SER A 308 -18.37 59.79 7.14
C SER A 308 -19.48 59.81 6.07
N PRO A 309 -20.71 60.30 6.35
CA PRO A 309 -21.91 59.69 5.77
C PRO A 309 -22.88 60.64 5.03
N SER A 310 -23.97 60.05 4.51
CA SER A 310 -25.22 60.67 4.01
C SER A 310 -25.18 61.30 2.60
N THR A 311 -26.28 61.44 1.83
CA THR A 311 -27.75 61.28 2.08
C THR A 311 -28.50 60.66 0.87
N ASP A 312 -29.69 60.05 1.14
CA ASP A 312 -30.97 60.09 0.36
C ASP A 312 -31.05 59.70 -1.15
N THR A 313 -32.14 59.17 -1.75
CA THR A 313 -33.51 58.78 -1.27
C THR A 313 -34.18 57.77 -2.25
N GLN A 314 -35.23 57.05 -1.78
CA GLN A 314 -36.52 56.62 -2.44
C GLN A 314 -36.67 56.46 -3.99
N GLN A 315 -37.55 55.63 -4.59
CA GLN A 315 -38.47 54.53 -4.17
C GLN A 315 -39.05 53.81 -5.44
N SER A 316 -38.97 52.46 -5.51
CA SER A 316 -39.98 51.48 -6.05
C SER A 316 -40.69 51.74 -7.44
N PRO A 317 -41.70 50.97 -7.91
CA PRO A 317 -42.30 49.69 -7.46
C PRO A 317 -42.65 48.62 -8.56
N PHE A 318 -43.24 47.49 -8.11
CA PHE A 318 -44.16 46.52 -8.79
C PHE A 318 -43.77 45.90 -10.17
N THR A 319 -43.42 44.60 -10.24
CA THR A 319 -44.26 43.37 -10.46
C THR A 319 -44.86 43.26 -11.88
N ASP A 320 -45.25 42.10 -12.43
CA ASP A 320 -45.48 40.72 -11.94
C ASP A 320 -44.62 39.71 -12.79
N VAL A 321 -44.67 38.36 -12.75
CA VAL A 321 -45.67 37.38 -12.28
C VAL A 321 -44.98 36.10 -11.74
N GLU A 322 -45.76 35.24 -11.09
CA GLU A 322 -45.43 33.89 -10.57
C GLU A 322 -45.48 32.79 -11.67
N SER A 323 -45.34 31.46 -11.47
CA SER A 323 -45.46 30.60 -10.26
C SER A 323 -44.86 29.18 -10.45
N TYR A 324 -44.18 28.66 -9.41
CA TYR A 324 -44.26 27.30 -8.77
C TYR A 324 -44.26 25.99 -9.65
N SER A 325 -44.03 24.75 -9.13
CA SER A 325 -44.29 24.21 -7.78
C SER A 325 -43.48 22.95 -7.37
N PHE A 326 -42.85 23.00 -6.17
CA PHE A 326 -42.81 21.98 -5.08
C PHE A 326 -42.20 20.56 -5.37
N ILE A 327 -41.78 19.72 -4.39
CA ILE A 327 -42.27 19.46 -3.01
C ILE A 327 -41.16 19.29 -1.93
N ARG A 328 -41.37 20.03 -0.82
CA ARG A 328 -41.07 19.84 0.62
C ARG A 328 -40.00 18.84 1.14
N VAL A 329 -39.27 19.34 2.15
CA VAL A 329 -38.71 18.60 3.31
C VAL A 329 -39.59 18.82 4.56
N PRO A 330 -39.84 17.83 5.45
CA PRO A 330 -40.47 18.03 6.75
C PRO A 330 -39.49 18.38 7.88
N ARG A 331 -39.94 19.16 8.88
CA ARG A 331 -39.26 19.41 10.18
C ARG A 331 -39.78 18.44 11.25
N LEU A 332 -39.05 18.31 12.37
CA LEU A 332 -39.63 18.47 13.73
C LEU A 332 -38.55 18.90 14.75
N LEU A 333 -38.96 19.23 15.99
CA LEU A 333 -38.21 20.15 16.87
C LEU A 333 -38.56 19.95 18.38
N SER A 334 -37.58 20.12 19.28
CA SER A 334 -37.73 20.34 20.75
C SER A 334 -38.31 19.16 21.57
N THR A 335 -38.25 19.01 22.91
CA THR A 335 -37.66 19.70 24.12
C THR A 335 -37.34 18.57 25.17
N PHE A 336 -36.67 18.67 26.33
CA PHE A 336 -36.84 19.53 27.53
C PHE A 336 -35.65 19.36 28.54
N THR A 337 -35.37 20.41 29.35
CA THR A 337 -34.62 20.53 30.65
C THR A 337 -33.77 19.39 31.29
N GLY A 338 -32.63 19.76 31.94
CA GLY A 338 -32.07 19.03 33.10
C GLY A 338 -30.63 19.38 33.55
N VAL A 339 -30.45 20.15 34.64
CA VAL A 339 -29.19 20.52 35.36
C VAL A 339 -29.61 20.78 36.84
N PRO A 340 -28.88 20.45 37.94
CA PRO A 340 -27.41 20.39 38.18
C PRO A 340 -26.92 18.99 38.69
N SER A 341 -25.70 18.73 39.21
CA SER A 341 -24.67 19.59 39.85
C SER A 341 -23.24 19.00 39.88
N SER A 342 -22.23 19.87 39.80
CA SER A 342 -20.82 19.66 40.25
C SER A 342 -20.71 19.72 41.79
N PRO A 343 -19.56 19.47 42.51
CA PRO A 343 -18.26 20.16 42.29
C PRO A 343 -16.91 19.50 42.77
N LEU A 344 -15.76 20.04 42.28
CA LEU A 344 -14.41 20.16 42.94
C LEU A 344 -13.61 18.89 43.37
N CYS A 345 -12.27 18.90 43.64
CA CYS A 345 -11.09 19.61 43.07
C CYS A 345 -9.74 19.12 43.72
N TYR A 346 -8.56 19.42 43.11
CA TYR A 346 -7.16 19.24 43.60
C TYR A 346 -6.68 17.80 43.96
N GLY A 347 -5.38 17.45 43.99
CA GLY A 347 -4.14 18.13 43.50
C GLY A 347 -2.86 17.77 44.30
N GLN A 348 -1.70 17.56 43.61
CA GLN A 348 -0.30 17.49 44.16
C GLN A 348 0.01 16.33 45.18
N GLU A 349 1.24 15.90 45.54
CA GLU A 349 2.63 16.19 45.11
C GLU A 349 3.65 15.06 45.50
N TRP A 350 4.68 14.83 44.65
CA TRP A 350 6.13 14.53 44.93
C TRP A 350 6.67 13.41 45.89
N LEU A 351 7.94 13.05 45.60
CA LEU A 351 9.02 12.39 46.41
C LEU A 351 9.14 10.85 46.58
N SER A 352 10.04 10.27 45.78
CA SER A 352 11.23 9.47 46.14
C SER A 352 11.18 8.31 47.17
N LEU A 353 11.76 7.14 46.80
CA LEU A 353 13.09 6.69 47.29
C LEU A 353 13.55 5.35 46.63
N PHE A 354 14.85 5.28 46.30
CA PHE A 354 15.63 4.03 46.08
C PHE A 354 15.95 3.40 47.45
N PRO A 355 16.20 2.06 47.58
CA PRO A 355 17.55 1.52 47.29
C PRO A 355 17.69 0.02 46.89
N ASP A 356 18.85 -0.34 46.31
CA ASP A 356 19.73 -1.50 46.65
C ASP A 356 19.26 -2.99 46.46
N VAL A 357 20.09 -4.02 46.20
CA VAL A 357 21.56 -4.18 45.95
C VAL A 357 21.93 -5.62 45.45
N HIS A 358 23.20 -5.84 45.06
CA HIS A 358 23.89 -7.13 44.70
C HIS A 358 23.46 -7.78 43.36
N SER A 359 24.31 -8.13 42.37
CA SER A 359 25.73 -8.58 42.24
C SER A 359 25.91 -10.10 42.12
N ASP A 360 26.72 -10.54 41.15
CA ASP A 360 28.00 -11.24 41.38
C ASP A 360 28.73 -11.60 40.05
N GLU A 361 30.03 -11.86 40.15
CA GLU A 361 31.03 -12.20 39.11
C GLU A 361 31.65 -13.59 39.45
N PRO A 362 32.70 -14.10 38.78
CA PRO A 362 33.00 -14.25 37.35
C PRO A 362 33.41 -15.73 37.03
N GLU A 363 33.93 -16.03 35.82
CA GLU A 363 35.18 -16.83 35.67
C GLU A 363 35.72 -16.81 34.22
N SER A 364 36.98 -17.25 34.03
CA SER A 364 37.73 -17.21 32.77
C SER A 364 38.65 -18.42 32.60
N PHE A 365 39.03 -18.79 31.36
CA PHE A 365 40.16 -19.71 31.09
C PHE A 365 40.80 -19.47 29.71
N ASN A 366 42.01 -20.02 29.51
CA ASN A 366 43.01 -19.55 28.52
C ASN A 366 43.36 -20.54 27.39
N ASN A 367 44.14 -20.02 26.41
CA ASN A 367 45.28 -20.63 25.67
C ASN A 367 45.18 -20.94 24.16
N GLU A 368 46.39 -20.98 23.59
CA GLU A 368 46.90 -20.84 22.21
C GLU A 368 47.52 -22.17 21.67
N PRO A 369 48.33 -22.24 20.57
CA PRO A 369 48.19 -21.72 19.17
C PRO A 369 48.65 -22.77 18.09
N HIS A 370 49.23 -22.28 16.96
CA HIS A 370 49.98 -22.93 15.84
C HIS A 370 49.15 -23.27 14.56
N SER A 371 49.46 -22.83 13.31
CA SER A 371 50.70 -22.51 12.51
C SER A 371 51.30 -23.74 11.78
N LEU A 372 51.55 -23.78 10.46
CA LEU A 372 52.58 -23.05 9.66
C LEU A 372 52.52 -23.44 8.14
N ILE A 373 53.26 -22.71 7.24
CA ILE A 373 53.92 -23.18 5.97
C ILE A 373 52.95 -23.56 4.79
N ASP A 374 53.13 -23.24 3.48
CA ASP A 374 54.15 -22.55 2.61
C ASP A 374 53.55 -22.35 1.17
N ASN A 375 54.12 -21.74 0.09
CA ASN A 375 55.34 -20.97 -0.25
C ASN A 375 55.01 -20.02 -1.48
N GLU A 376 55.99 -19.68 -2.34
CA GLU A 376 55.96 -18.82 -3.56
C GLU A 376 56.55 -19.59 -4.80
N PRO A 377 56.94 -19.06 -6.01
CA PRO A 377 57.18 -17.67 -6.47
C PRO A 377 56.72 -17.26 -7.92
N HIS A 378 57.11 -16.03 -8.29
CA HIS A 378 57.07 -15.23 -9.57
C HIS A 378 57.84 -15.78 -10.83
N PRO A 379 58.13 -14.99 -11.92
CA PRO A 379 57.31 -14.23 -12.91
C PRO A 379 57.79 -14.44 -14.39
N LEU A 380 57.37 -13.61 -15.39
CA LEU A 380 58.24 -12.94 -16.41
C LEU A 380 57.50 -12.12 -17.51
N ASP A 381 58.21 -11.16 -18.14
CA ASP A 381 57.74 -10.22 -19.19
C ASP A 381 57.99 -10.68 -20.66
N ASN A 382 57.31 -10.07 -21.66
CA ASN A 382 57.95 -9.10 -22.62
C ASN A 382 57.13 -8.65 -23.87
N ALA A 383 57.38 -7.38 -24.26
CA ALA A 383 57.50 -6.79 -25.62
C ALA A 383 56.31 -6.65 -26.62
N GLN A 384 56.37 -5.54 -27.37
CA GLN A 384 55.63 -5.20 -28.61
C GLN A 384 56.61 -5.22 -29.83
N PRO A 385 56.41 -4.52 -30.98
CA PRO A 385 55.20 -4.02 -31.68
C PRO A 385 55.15 -4.40 -33.19
N THR A 386 54.12 -3.96 -33.92
CA THR A 386 54.10 -3.95 -35.41
C THR A 386 53.15 -2.86 -35.96
N SER A 387 53.11 -2.62 -37.28
CA SER A 387 52.62 -1.36 -37.88
C SER A 387 52.29 -1.44 -39.39
N PHE A 388 51.79 -0.32 -39.97
CA PHE A 388 51.41 -0.01 -41.38
C PHE A 388 49.93 -0.33 -41.75
N VAL A 389 49.05 0.62 -42.16
CA VAL A 389 49.01 1.62 -43.30
C VAL A 389 48.33 0.98 -44.55
N ASP A 390 47.36 1.58 -45.29
CA ASP A 390 47.25 2.97 -45.81
C ASP A 390 45.80 3.49 -46.14
N ARG A 391 45.67 4.82 -46.35
CA ARG A 391 44.68 5.68 -47.09
C ARG A 391 43.20 5.32 -47.41
N GLU A 392 42.27 6.23 -47.03
CA GLU A 392 41.52 7.25 -47.84
C GLU A 392 41.22 7.07 -49.37
N PRO A 393 40.27 7.85 -50.00
CA PRO A 393 39.02 8.50 -49.52
C PRO A 393 37.86 8.46 -50.59
N THR A 394 36.99 9.50 -50.63
CA THR A 394 35.86 9.79 -51.57
C THR A 394 34.58 8.94 -51.35
N SER A 395 33.33 9.44 -51.32
CA SER A 395 32.61 10.61 -51.86
C SER A 395 32.09 10.49 -53.30
N PHE A 396 30.76 10.36 -53.47
CA PHE A 396 30.03 10.97 -54.58
C PHE A 396 28.52 11.07 -54.27
N ALA A 397 27.88 12.14 -54.72
CA ALA A 397 26.42 12.29 -54.75
C ALA A 397 25.92 12.22 -56.20
N ASN A 398 24.66 11.79 -56.40
CA ASN A 398 23.77 12.16 -57.51
C ASN A 398 22.46 11.36 -57.33
N SER A 399 21.34 11.98 -56.93
CA SER A 399 20.47 12.90 -57.69
C SER A 399 19.49 12.20 -58.64
N TRP A 400 18.19 12.35 -58.38
CA TRP A 400 17.17 12.55 -59.41
C TRP A 400 16.15 13.57 -58.89
N GLN A 401 15.73 14.49 -59.76
CA GLN A 401 14.85 15.65 -59.48
C GLN A 401 13.61 15.61 -60.39
N SER A 402 12.68 16.56 -60.16
CA SER A 402 11.56 16.97 -61.04
C SER A 402 10.33 16.04 -61.10
N SER A 403 9.08 16.52 -61.22
CA SER A 403 8.46 17.87 -61.13
C SER A 403 6.93 17.68 -61.00
N PHE A 404 6.06 18.65 -60.67
CA PHE A 404 6.11 20.13 -60.56
C PHE A 404 5.80 20.56 -59.09
N GLY A 405 5.53 21.81 -58.66
CA GLY A 405 5.11 23.07 -59.31
C GLY A 405 3.56 23.21 -59.38
N GLU A 406 2.94 24.38 -59.21
CA GLU A 406 3.49 25.73 -58.95
C GLU A 406 2.42 26.71 -58.40
N ILE A 407 2.87 27.82 -57.78
CA ILE A 407 2.20 29.15 -57.63
C ILE A 407 0.73 29.20 -57.09
N MET A 408 0.55 29.76 -55.88
CA MET A 408 -0.25 31.00 -55.65
C MET A 408 -0.37 31.40 -54.17
N SER A 409 -0.27 32.70 -53.88
CA SER A 409 -0.81 33.36 -52.68
C SER A 409 -1.39 34.71 -53.08
N PRO A 410 -2.58 35.10 -52.56
CA PRO A 410 -2.87 36.52 -52.38
C PRO A 410 -3.44 36.88 -50.99
N ARG A 411 -3.34 38.18 -50.69
CA ARG A 411 -3.58 38.81 -49.39
C ARG A 411 -5.07 39.17 -49.17
N MET A 412 -5.52 39.17 -47.89
CA MET A 412 -6.33 40.19 -47.16
C MET A 412 -7.52 40.95 -47.83
N PRO A 413 -8.39 41.68 -47.06
CA PRO A 413 -8.93 41.48 -45.69
C PRO A 413 -10.48 41.74 -45.67
N ILE A 414 -11.13 41.89 -44.49
CA ILE A 414 -12.06 43.03 -44.11
C ILE A 414 -13.04 42.73 -42.92
N LYS A 415 -13.03 43.67 -41.95
CA LYS A 415 -14.06 44.08 -40.93
C LYS A 415 -14.57 43.16 -39.79
N LEU A 416 -14.56 43.79 -38.60
CA LEU A 416 -15.29 43.51 -37.36
C LEU A 416 -16.81 43.85 -37.48
N PRO A 417 -17.62 43.51 -36.46
CA PRO A 417 -17.92 44.55 -35.46
C PRO A 417 -17.75 44.13 -33.99
N ASN A 418 -17.46 45.11 -33.12
CA ASN A 418 -17.64 45.03 -31.65
C ASN A 418 -19.16 45.16 -31.32
N SER A 419 -19.71 44.93 -30.12
CA SER A 419 -19.24 44.88 -28.72
C SER A 419 -20.26 44.03 -27.89
N SER A 420 -20.23 43.78 -26.57
CA SER A 420 -19.93 44.69 -25.44
C SER A 420 -19.66 44.00 -24.09
N LYS A 421 -18.64 44.49 -23.36
CA LYS A 421 -18.59 44.79 -21.92
C LYS A 421 -19.43 43.94 -20.95
N GLU A 422 -18.75 43.17 -20.11
CA GLU A 422 -19.11 43.07 -18.69
C GLU A 422 -18.06 43.80 -17.82
N GLN A 423 -18.34 43.95 -16.52
CA GLN A 423 -17.76 45.02 -15.70
C GLN A 423 -16.62 44.51 -14.79
N GLY A 424 -15.48 45.20 -14.82
CA GLY A 424 -14.35 44.89 -13.94
C GLY A 424 -14.51 45.52 -12.55
N PHE A 425 -14.47 44.70 -11.50
CA PHE A 425 -14.24 45.18 -10.13
C PHE A 425 -12.77 45.54 -9.94
N ALA A 426 -12.47 46.83 -9.82
CA ALA A 426 -11.11 47.31 -9.52
C ALA A 426 -10.81 47.15 -8.02
N LEU A 427 -9.84 46.29 -7.69
CA LEU A 427 -9.19 46.27 -6.38
C LEU A 427 -7.87 47.07 -6.44
N ASN A 428 -7.59 47.86 -5.40
CA ASN A 428 -6.46 48.80 -5.40
C ASN A 428 -5.09 48.11 -5.37
N PRO A 429 -4.14 48.46 -6.25
CA PRO A 429 -2.84 47.81 -6.36
C PRO A 429 -1.81 48.35 -5.34
N LEU A 430 -1.89 47.91 -4.09
CA LEU A 430 -0.87 48.17 -3.05
C LEU A 430 0.40 47.31 -3.22
N PHE A 431 1.03 47.36 -4.41
CA PHE A 431 2.48 47.14 -4.62
C PHE A 431 2.85 47.46 -6.09
N THR A 432 2.70 48.72 -6.50
CA THR A 432 3.23 49.18 -7.79
C THR A 432 4.72 49.51 -7.65
N MET A 433 5.60 48.56 -8.01
CA MET A 433 7.04 48.85 -8.17
C MET A 433 7.27 49.71 -9.43
N LYS A 434 7.07 51.03 -9.31
CA LYS A 434 7.58 52.00 -10.28
C LYS A 434 9.10 52.11 -10.14
N GLY A 435 9.88 51.62 -11.11
CA GLY A 435 11.32 51.86 -11.10
C GLY A 435 12.25 50.93 -11.91
N LEU A 436 11.80 50.27 -12.99
CA LEU A 436 12.67 49.40 -13.81
C LEU A 436 12.57 49.60 -15.34
N ASP A 437 12.21 50.79 -15.80
CA ASP A 437 12.14 51.12 -17.24
C ASP A 437 13.45 51.70 -17.84
N GLN A 438 14.60 51.56 -17.17
CA GLN A 438 15.88 52.19 -17.59
C GLN A 438 17.16 51.34 -17.46
N TYR A 439 17.08 50.00 -17.41
CA TYR A 439 18.26 49.13 -17.54
C TYR A 439 17.99 47.93 -18.44
N SER A 440 18.23 48.09 -19.74
CA SER A 440 18.36 46.98 -20.68
C SER A 440 19.76 46.34 -20.59
N HIS A 441 19.83 45.04 -20.87
CA HIS A 441 21.07 44.24 -20.98
C HIS A 441 21.86 44.00 -19.67
N ALA A 442 21.28 43.20 -18.78
CA ALA A 442 22.04 42.22 -18.00
C ALA A 442 21.36 40.84 -18.17
N PRO A 443 22.10 39.74 -18.36
CA PRO A 443 21.51 38.41 -18.46
C PRO A 443 20.97 37.97 -17.10
N TYR A 444 19.69 37.61 -17.04
CA TYR A 444 19.15 36.87 -15.90
C TYR A 444 19.73 35.45 -15.90
N PRO A 445 19.96 34.83 -14.72
CA PRO A 445 20.36 33.42 -14.65
C PRO A 445 19.26 32.52 -15.25
N GLU A 446 19.68 31.60 -16.11
CA GLU A 446 18.80 30.78 -16.93
C GLU A 446 18.09 29.70 -16.11
N LEU A 447 16.75 29.71 -16.11
CA LEU A 447 15.94 28.73 -15.39
C LEU A 447 15.70 27.49 -16.27
N LEU A 448 15.96 26.29 -15.73
CA LEU A 448 15.73 25.03 -16.45
C LEU A 448 14.32 24.92 -17.01
N ALA A 449 13.31 25.36 -16.26
CA ALA A 449 11.91 25.31 -16.66
C ALA A 449 11.53 26.27 -17.81
N GLN A 450 12.37 27.28 -18.10
CA GLN A 450 12.21 28.17 -19.25
C GLN A 450 12.93 27.57 -20.46
N LEU A 451 14.20 27.17 -20.28
CA LEU A 451 15.01 26.57 -21.34
C LEU A 451 14.44 25.23 -21.85
N ALA A 452 13.90 24.40 -20.96
CA ALA A 452 13.23 23.15 -21.35
C ALA A 452 11.92 23.37 -22.09
N ARG A 453 11.27 24.54 -21.90
CA ARG A 453 10.09 24.92 -22.68
C ARG A 453 10.46 25.41 -24.07
N SER A 454 11.43 26.34 -24.19
CA SER A 454 11.86 26.81 -25.51
C SER A 454 12.38 25.64 -26.36
N HIS A 455 13.19 24.75 -25.78
CA HIS A 455 13.69 23.60 -26.53
C HIS A 455 12.63 22.58 -26.95
N TYR A 456 11.50 22.49 -26.22
CA TYR A 456 10.36 21.68 -26.64
C TYR A 456 9.52 22.40 -27.70
N ASP A 457 9.29 23.71 -27.53
CA ASP A 457 8.54 24.56 -28.46
C ASP A 457 9.28 24.75 -29.81
N GLU A 458 10.60 24.54 -29.86
CA GLU A 458 11.48 24.62 -31.04
C GLU A 458 11.86 23.24 -31.65
N GLU A 459 11.30 22.14 -31.13
CA GLU A 459 11.58 20.74 -31.55
C GLU A 459 13.07 20.31 -31.46
N ASN A 460 13.91 21.06 -30.74
CA ASN A 460 15.36 20.82 -30.56
C ASN A 460 15.70 20.31 -29.14
N LEU A 461 14.80 19.52 -28.53
CA LEU A 461 14.94 19.02 -27.16
C LEU A 461 16.20 18.16 -26.95
N ASP A 462 16.64 17.45 -27.98
CA ASP A 462 17.84 16.60 -27.95
C ASP A 462 19.09 17.35 -27.51
N ASP A 463 19.22 18.65 -27.81
CA ASP A 463 20.39 19.45 -27.43
C ASP A 463 20.61 19.49 -25.91
N ILE A 464 19.54 19.49 -25.12
CA ILE A 464 19.59 19.63 -23.65
C ILE A 464 19.48 18.32 -22.87
N ILE A 465 19.27 17.17 -23.53
CA ILE A 465 19.24 15.85 -22.88
C ILE A 465 20.66 15.48 -22.40
N ASP A 466 20.77 14.86 -21.22
CA ASP A 466 22.05 14.33 -20.72
C ASP A 466 22.67 13.38 -21.76
N PRO A 467 23.88 13.65 -22.28
CA PRO A 467 24.54 12.82 -23.29
C PRO A 467 24.66 11.34 -22.90
N TYR A 468 24.71 11.00 -21.60
CA TYR A 468 24.74 9.61 -21.14
C TYR A 468 23.41 8.87 -21.28
N LEU A 469 22.31 9.56 -21.61
CA LEU A 469 20.97 8.99 -21.75
C LEU A 469 20.54 8.82 -23.21
N ARG A 470 20.92 9.72 -24.13
CA ARG A 470 20.39 9.83 -25.51
C ARG A 470 20.24 8.48 -26.21
N ASP A 471 21.32 7.72 -26.37
CA ASP A 471 21.31 6.44 -27.09
C ASP A 471 20.52 5.32 -26.39
N LYS A 472 20.14 5.48 -25.12
CA LYS A 472 19.52 4.45 -24.28
C LYS A 472 17.99 4.53 -24.23
N MET A 473 17.39 5.67 -24.59
CA MET A 473 15.95 5.88 -24.46
C MET A 473 15.17 5.29 -25.65
N ASP A 474 14.13 4.50 -25.40
CA ASP A 474 13.18 4.12 -26.43
C ASP A 474 12.47 5.38 -27.00
N PRO A 475 12.34 5.55 -28.33
CA PRO A 475 11.77 6.78 -28.89
C PRO A 475 10.34 7.10 -28.47
N GLU A 476 9.47 6.08 -28.31
CA GLU A 476 8.09 6.30 -27.89
C GLU A 476 8.01 6.51 -26.36
N SER A 477 8.86 5.82 -25.59
CA SER A 477 9.07 6.13 -24.16
C SER A 477 9.47 7.59 -23.95
N PHE A 478 10.51 8.05 -24.66
CA PHE A 478 11.03 9.39 -24.59
C PHE A 478 9.98 10.44 -24.99
N LYS A 479 9.26 10.20 -26.09
CA LYS A 479 8.16 11.07 -26.54
C LYS A 479 7.03 11.20 -25.51
N ILE A 480 6.53 10.08 -24.97
CA ILE A 480 5.49 10.10 -23.93
C ILE A 480 5.99 10.83 -22.66
N PHE A 481 7.26 10.61 -22.29
CA PHE A 481 7.88 11.29 -21.15
C PHE A 481 8.00 12.80 -21.37
N SER A 482 8.61 13.23 -22.48
CA SER A 482 8.90 14.63 -22.75
C SER A 482 7.63 15.46 -22.93
N GLU A 483 6.64 14.94 -23.67
CA GLU A 483 5.31 15.56 -23.77
C GLU A 483 4.67 15.75 -22.38
N THR A 484 4.79 14.75 -21.50
CA THR A 484 4.23 14.79 -20.15
C THR A 484 4.96 15.83 -19.28
N ALA A 485 6.29 15.84 -19.31
CA ALA A 485 7.10 16.80 -18.57
C ALA A 485 6.85 18.26 -19.04
N TYR A 486 6.81 18.49 -20.34
CA TYR A 486 6.50 19.79 -20.93
C TYR A 486 5.08 20.27 -20.58
N ASN A 487 4.09 19.38 -20.63
CA ASN A 487 2.71 19.74 -20.27
C ASN A 487 2.55 20.09 -18.77
N CYS A 488 3.40 19.57 -17.88
CA CYS A 488 3.48 20.04 -16.48
C CYS A 488 3.95 21.50 -16.37
N LEU A 489 4.80 21.98 -17.29
CA LEU A 489 5.40 23.33 -17.26
C LEU A 489 4.53 24.42 -17.92
N LYS A 490 3.36 24.10 -18.47
CA LYS A 490 2.45 25.09 -19.08
C LYS A 490 2.12 26.24 -18.11
N GLU A 491 2.15 27.48 -18.60
CA GLU A 491 1.89 28.65 -17.74
C GLU A 491 0.45 28.65 -17.20
N GLN A 492 -0.53 28.38 -18.06
CA GLN A 492 -1.92 28.28 -17.65
C GLN A 492 -2.15 26.98 -16.87
N ARG A 493 -2.45 27.10 -15.56
CA ARG A 493 -2.76 25.97 -14.67
C ARG A 493 -3.83 25.00 -15.18
N ALA A 494 -4.78 25.49 -15.97
CA ALA A 494 -5.85 24.67 -16.56
C ALA A 494 -5.36 23.76 -17.70
N GLN A 495 -4.23 24.10 -18.34
CA GLN A 495 -3.59 23.28 -19.38
C GLN A 495 -2.69 22.18 -18.80
N ARG A 496 -2.18 22.36 -17.56
CA ARG A 496 -1.38 21.33 -16.89
C ARG A 496 -2.25 20.09 -16.62
N PRO A 497 -1.77 18.86 -16.87
CA PRO A 497 -2.50 17.64 -16.57
C PRO A 497 -2.73 17.45 -15.06
N ASN A 498 -3.62 16.54 -14.69
CA ASN A 498 -3.73 16.08 -13.30
C ASN A 498 -2.64 15.02 -13.03
N ILE A 499 -2.26 14.83 -11.75
CA ILE A 499 -1.17 13.92 -11.39
C ILE A 499 -1.49 12.44 -11.69
N ASP A 500 -2.77 12.04 -11.70
CA ASP A 500 -3.20 10.72 -12.12
C ASP A 500 -2.96 10.49 -13.62
N GLN A 501 -3.14 11.53 -14.46
CA GLN A 501 -2.81 11.47 -15.88
C GLN A 501 -1.29 11.48 -16.12
N ILE A 502 -0.54 12.26 -15.34
CA ILE A 502 0.94 12.26 -15.36
C ILE A 502 1.46 10.87 -14.99
N LEU A 503 0.93 10.26 -13.92
CA LEU A 503 1.27 8.91 -13.51
C LEU A 503 1.00 7.89 -14.61
N ARG A 504 -0.21 7.87 -15.19
CA ARG A 504 -0.54 6.98 -16.32
C ARG A 504 0.39 7.16 -17.53
N ASN A 505 0.83 8.38 -17.82
CA ASN A 505 1.76 8.63 -18.92
C ASN A 505 3.18 8.15 -18.59
N LEU A 506 3.70 8.43 -17.39
CA LEU A 506 5.01 7.98 -16.95
C LEU A 506 5.09 6.45 -16.86
N GLU A 507 4.02 5.79 -16.42
CA GLU A 507 3.91 4.32 -16.41
C GLU A 507 3.88 3.73 -17.83
N LYS A 508 3.22 4.37 -18.79
CA LYS A 508 3.31 4.00 -20.22
C LYS A 508 4.72 4.19 -20.77
N ALA A 509 5.39 5.30 -20.47
CA ALA A 509 6.77 5.54 -20.89
C ALA A 509 7.71 4.46 -20.32
N LEU A 510 7.55 4.11 -19.04
CA LEU A 510 8.31 3.04 -18.39
C LEU A 510 8.11 1.68 -19.08
N VAL A 511 6.87 1.32 -19.45
CA VAL A 511 6.58 0.07 -20.17
C VAL A 511 7.28 0.03 -21.55
N GLN A 512 7.27 1.13 -22.32
CA GLN A 512 7.94 1.16 -23.62
C GLN A 512 9.46 1.01 -23.47
N GLN A 513 10.07 1.64 -22.45
CA GLN A 513 11.49 1.45 -22.13
C GLN A 513 11.81 -0.01 -21.75
N MET A 514 10.97 -0.64 -20.93
CA MET A 514 11.16 -2.04 -20.50
C MET A 514 11.19 -3.02 -21.68
N LYS A 515 10.37 -2.79 -22.72
CA LYS A 515 10.40 -3.59 -23.96
C LYS A 515 11.70 -3.45 -24.73
N ARG A 516 12.30 -2.26 -24.75
CA ARG A 516 13.60 -2.00 -25.39
C ARG A 516 14.76 -2.67 -24.63
N GLU A 517 14.70 -2.70 -23.31
CA GLU A 517 15.77 -3.30 -22.47
C GLU A 517 15.64 -4.83 -22.33
N ASN A 518 14.43 -5.38 -22.46
CA ASN A 518 14.19 -6.83 -22.48
C ASN A 518 13.50 -7.26 -23.81
N PRO A 519 14.19 -7.18 -24.96
CA PRO A 519 13.69 -7.78 -26.18
C PRO A 519 13.65 -9.30 -26.01
N GLY A 520 12.45 -9.89 -26.15
CA GLY A 520 12.30 -11.35 -26.21
C GLY A 520 13.15 -11.95 -27.33
N PRO A 521 13.50 -13.25 -27.24
CA PRO A 521 14.41 -13.91 -28.19
C PRO A 521 13.92 -13.73 -29.63
N SER A 522 14.61 -12.86 -30.36
CA SER A 522 14.13 -12.34 -31.64
C SER A 522 14.32 -13.35 -32.75
N ILE A 523 13.24 -14.06 -33.11
CA ILE A 523 13.18 -14.82 -34.35
C ILE A 523 12.90 -13.84 -35.50
N VAL A 524 13.64 -14.02 -36.60
CA VAL A 524 13.60 -13.19 -37.81
C VAL A 524 12.17 -12.98 -38.29
N ALA A 525 11.83 -11.72 -38.60
CA ALA A 525 10.52 -11.34 -39.13
C ALA A 525 10.28 -11.96 -40.52
N GLY A 526 9.55 -13.09 -40.54
CA GLY A 526 8.83 -13.57 -41.72
C GLY A 526 7.41 -13.03 -41.68
N GLU A 527 7.02 -12.26 -42.70
CA GLU A 527 5.69 -11.64 -42.78
C GLU A 527 4.59 -12.70 -42.90
N VAL A 528 3.73 -12.80 -41.88
CA VAL A 528 2.43 -13.49 -41.96
C VAL A 528 1.40 -12.66 -41.19
N GLU A 529 0.40 -12.12 -41.88
CA GLU A 529 -0.75 -11.44 -41.27
C GLU A 529 -1.67 -12.43 -40.52
N GLY A 530 -1.24 -12.86 -39.33
CA GLY A 530 -2.04 -13.67 -38.42
C GLY A 530 -3.13 -12.85 -37.75
N LYS A 531 -4.36 -12.90 -38.27
CA LYS A 531 -5.55 -12.38 -37.55
C LYS A 531 -5.70 -13.08 -36.19
N PRO A 532 -6.06 -12.37 -35.11
CA PRO A 532 -6.29 -13.00 -33.81
C PRO A 532 -7.56 -13.88 -33.86
N SER A 533 -7.38 -15.19 -33.98
CA SER A 533 -8.49 -16.16 -34.13
C SER A 533 -8.64 -17.10 -32.92
N ASN A 534 -8.84 -16.53 -31.73
CA ASN A 534 -9.33 -17.26 -30.55
C ASN A 534 -10.80 -16.87 -30.31
N SER A 535 -11.73 -17.58 -30.96
CA SER A 535 -13.16 -17.38 -30.75
C SER A 535 -13.63 -18.10 -29.47
N TRP A 536 -13.61 -17.41 -28.34
CA TRP A 536 -14.26 -17.88 -27.09
C TRP A 536 -15.72 -18.27 -27.36
N LYS A 537 -16.20 -19.37 -26.77
CA LYS A 537 -17.54 -19.90 -27.06
C LYS A 537 -18.65 -19.12 -26.36
N GLY A 538 -19.11 -18.06 -27.02
CA GLY A 538 -20.45 -17.47 -26.84
C GLY A 538 -20.56 -16.23 -25.95
N GLU A 539 -19.47 -15.78 -25.31
CA GLU A 539 -19.50 -14.68 -24.33
C GLU A 539 -18.49 -13.58 -24.67
N ASN A 540 -18.88 -12.32 -24.47
CA ASN A 540 -18.02 -11.15 -24.68
C ASN A 540 -17.19 -10.88 -23.42
N LEU A 541 -16.07 -11.60 -23.29
CA LEU A 541 -15.18 -11.55 -22.12
C LEU A 541 -14.22 -10.35 -22.09
N GLU A 542 -14.35 -9.37 -23.00
CA GLU A 542 -13.50 -8.16 -23.03
C GLU A 542 -13.57 -7.38 -21.70
N HIS A 543 -14.70 -7.42 -20.99
CA HIS A 543 -14.88 -6.79 -19.67
C HIS A 543 -14.05 -7.43 -18.54
N LEU A 544 -13.49 -8.62 -18.76
CA LEU A 544 -12.58 -9.33 -17.85
C LEU A 544 -11.12 -9.27 -18.28
N LYS A 545 -10.80 -8.64 -19.42
CA LYS A 545 -9.40 -8.45 -19.82
C LYS A 545 -8.74 -7.37 -18.96
N ILE A 546 -7.57 -7.70 -18.45
CA ILE A 546 -6.69 -6.81 -17.69
C ILE A 546 -5.43 -6.65 -18.55
N PRO A 547 -5.06 -5.43 -18.97
CA PRO A 547 -3.85 -5.21 -19.76
C PRO A 547 -2.60 -5.74 -19.04
N LEU A 548 -1.64 -6.29 -19.80
CA LEU A 548 -0.37 -6.77 -19.25
C LEU A 548 0.40 -5.66 -18.52
N THR A 549 0.23 -4.40 -18.96
CA THR A 549 0.78 -3.22 -18.30
C THR A 549 0.39 -3.15 -16.83
N ASP A 550 -0.89 -3.36 -16.54
CA ASP A 550 -1.47 -3.14 -15.22
C ASP A 550 -1.04 -4.26 -14.28
N ILE A 551 -0.90 -5.49 -14.80
CA ILE A 551 -0.33 -6.65 -14.10
C ILE A 551 1.16 -6.46 -13.80
N VAL A 552 1.96 -6.03 -14.78
CA VAL A 552 3.40 -5.77 -14.61
C VAL A 552 3.63 -4.65 -13.59
N LEU A 553 2.83 -3.58 -13.61
CA LEU A 553 2.92 -2.49 -12.64
C LEU A 553 2.51 -2.96 -11.23
N ALA A 554 1.40 -3.70 -11.09
CA ALA A 554 0.87 -4.18 -9.81
C ALA A 554 1.76 -5.24 -9.12
N THR A 555 2.49 -6.04 -9.90
CA THR A 555 3.47 -7.05 -9.42
C THR A 555 4.89 -6.50 -9.24
N LYS A 556 5.15 -5.24 -9.62
CA LYS A 556 6.50 -4.67 -9.77
C LYS A 556 7.41 -5.56 -10.64
N ASN A 557 6.98 -5.82 -11.89
CA ASN A 557 7.65 -6.72 -12.84
C ASN A 557 7.94 -8.11 -12.25
N PHE A 558 6.97 -8.66 -11.51
CA PHE A 558 7.06 -9.95 -10.81
C PHE A 558 8.22 -10.09 -9.80
N THR A 559 8.93 -9.01 -9.45
CA THR A 559 10.14 -9.05 -8.61
C THR A 559 9.87 -9.20 -7.11
N LYS A 560 8.66 -8.91 -6.64
CA LYS A 560 8.28 -8.97 -5.22
C LYS A 560 6.90 -9.66 -5.07
N ARG A 561 6.60 -10.17 -3.87
CA ARG A 561 5.31 -10.77 -3.47
C ARG A 561 4.93 -12.11 -4.16
N TYR A 562 5.90 -12.95 -4.50
CA TYR A 562 5.65 -14.36 -4.85
C TYR A 562 4.91 -15.10 -3.71
N LEU A 563 3.83 -15.82 -4.05
CA LEU A 563 3.04 -16.65 -3.13
C LEU A 563 3.39 -18.14 -3.23
N GLY A 564 3.82 -18.61 -4.41
CA GLY A 564 4.14 -20.01 -4.65
C GLY A 564 4.14 -20.38 -6.14
N SER A 565 4.45 -21.63 -6.45
CA SER A 565 4.41 -22.18 -7.81
C SER A 565 3.60 -23.47 -7.83
N GLY A 566 2.53 -23.50 -8.62
CA GLY A 566 1.81 -24.73 -8.95
C GLY A 566 2.44 -25.43 -10.16
N THR A 567 1.90 -26.60 -10.51
CA THR A 567 2.27 -27.36 -11.72
C THR A 567 2.19 -26.53 -13.00
N TYR A 568 1.21 -25.63 -13.08
CA TYR A 568 0.91 -24.84 -14.28
C TYR A 568 1.56 -23.46 -14.34
N GLY A 569 2.19 -22.97 -13.25
CA GLY A 569 2.66 -21.58 -13.23
C GLY A 569 3.06 -21.02 -11.86
N ARG A 570 3.45 -19.74 -11.86
CA ARG A 570 3.84 -18.98 -10.65
C ARG A 570 2.69 -18.09 -10.20
N VAL A 571 2.49 -17.96 -8.89
CA VAL A 571 1.44 -17.13 -8.29
C VAL A 571 2.06 -15.98 -7.50
N TYR A 572 1.54 -14.76 -7.68
CA TYR A 572 1.99 -13.54 -7.01
C TYR A 572 0.80 -12.83 -6.34
N ARG A 573 1.05 -12.17 -5.20
CA ARG A 573 0.09 -11.25 -4.57
C ARG A 573 0.29 -9.84 -5.12
N ALA A 574 -0.77 -9.20 -5.58
CA ALA A 574 -0.72 -7.80 -6.03
C ALA A 574 -1.86 -6.97 -5.42
N GLU A 575 -1.75 -5.65 -5.51
CA GLU A 575 -2.90 -4.73 -5.36
C GLU A 575 -3.18 -4.21 -6.77
N LEU A 576 -4.42 -4.37 -7.26
CA LEU A 576 -4.80 -4.03 -8.62
C LEU A 576 -6.09 -3.23 -8.63
N GLU A 577 -6.15 -2.18 -9.46
CA GLU A 577 -7.35 -1.37 -9.64
C GLU A 577 -8.29 -2.04 -10.64
N LEU A 578 -9.39 -2.60 -10.14
CA LEU A 578 -10.37 -3.32 -10.95
C LEU A 578 -11.69 -2.55 -11.07
N SER A 579 -12.31 -2.64 -12.24
CA SER A 579 -13.67 -2.17 -12.49
C SER A 579 -14.67 -3.05 -11.72
N ILE A 580 -15.59 -2.43 -11.00
CA ILE A 580 -16.68 -3.13 -10.31
C ILE A 580 -18.03 -2.67 -10.89
N GLU A 581 -18.84 -3.63 -11.33
CA GLU A 581 -20.25 -3.41 -11.66
C GLU A 581 -21.12 -3.53 -10.40
N GLU A 582 -21.05 -2.53 -9.52
CA GLU A 582 -22.00 -2.41 -8.40
C GLU A 582 -23.14 -1.47 -8.80
N LYS A 583 -24.36 -2.04 -8.91
CA LYS A 583 -25.63 -1.30 -9.11
C LYS A 583 -25.70 -0.40 -10.37
N GLY A 584 -24.87 -0.66 -11.38
CA GLY A 584 -24.86 0.08 -12.64
C GLY A 584 -23.97 1.34 -12.65
N GLU A 585 -23.18 1.56 -11.61
CA GLU A 585 -22.17 2.63 -11.56
C GLU A 585 -20.77 2.01 -11.66
N HIS A 586 -20.05 2.30 -12.77
CA HIS A 586 -18.70 1.78 -13.01
C HIS A 586 -17.68 2.45 -12.09
N SER A 587 -17.57 1.96 -10.86
CA SER A 587 -16.52 2.38 -9.93
C SER A 587 -15.27 1.52 -10.13
N LYS A 588 -14.12 2.19 -10.24
CA LYS A 588 -12.82 1.53 -10.14
C LYS A 588 -12.39 1.45 -8.68
N LYS A 589 -11.86 0.31 -8.25
CA LYS A 589 -11.41 0.12 -6.86
C LYS A 589 -10.20 -0.80 -6.76
N TRP A 590 -9.25 -0.42 -5.91
CA TRP A 590 -8.13 -1.26 -5.55
C TRP A 590 -8.59 -2.51 -4.79
N ARG A 591 -8.15 -3.68 -5.25
CA ARG A 591 -8.38 -4.98 -4.62
C ARG A 591 -7.04 -5.71 -4.48
N THR A 592 -6.86 -6.41 -3.37
CA THR A 592 -5.81 -7.42 -3.28
C THR A 592 -6.20 -8.61 -4.14
N VAL A 593 -5.30 -9.01 -5.04
CA VAL A 593 -5.52 -10.09 -6.01
C VAL A 593 -4.39 -11.12 -5.94
N ALA A 594 -4.70 -12.35 -6.37
CA ALA A 594 -3.70 -13.37 -6.69
C ALA A 594 -3.55 -13.47 -8.21
N ILE A 595 -2.32 -13.47 -8.71
CA ILE A 595 -1.99 -13.41 -10.14
C ILE A 595 -1.18 -14.65 -10.51
N LYS A 596 -1.79 -15.55 -11.29
CA LYS A 596 -1.23 -16.85 -11.72
C LYS A 596 -0.75 -16.72 -13.17
N CYS A 597 0.57 -16.67 -13.36
CA CYS A 597 1.20 -16.62 -14.68
C CYS A 597 1.39 -18.06 -15.18
N ILE A 598 0.71 -18.41 -16.27
CA ILE A 598 0.65 -19.77 -16.81
C ILE A 598 1.86 -20.02 -17.73
N ARG A 599 2.39 -21.25 -17.69
CA ARG A 599 3.49 -21.67 -18.57
C ARG A 599 3.04 -21.73 -20.04
N GLU A 600 3.89 -21.24 -20.94
CA GLU A 600 3.74 -21.39 -22.40
C GLU A 600 4.06 -22.83 -22.86
N ASP A 601 3.25 -23.79 -22.42
CA ASP A 601 3.22 -25.14 -22.98
C ASP A 601 1.77 -25.58 -23.28
N LYS A 602 1.62 -26.70 -24.01
CA LYS A 602 0.32 -27.17 -24.48
C LYS A 602 -0.68 -27.39 -23.32
N HIS A 603 -0.23 -27.93 -22.19
CA HIS A 603 -1.10 -28.20 -21.05
C HIS A 603 -1.43 -26.90 -20.30
N GLY A 604 -0.48 -25.97 -20.23
CA GLY A 604 -0.74 -24.60 -19.75
C GLY A 604 -1.84 -23.91 -20.55
N LYS A 605 -1.76 -23.91 -21.89
CA LYS A 605 -2.76 -23.28 -22.75
C LYS A 605 -4.14 -23.95 -22.70
N GLU A 606 -4.20 -25.29 -22.67
CA GLU A 606 -5.47 -26.01 -22.49
C GLU A 606 -6.10 -25.71 -21.12
N GLY A 607 -5.30 -25.66 -20.05
CA GLY A 607 -5.77 -25.33 -18.70
C GLY A 607 -6.21 -23.88 -18.53
N PHE A 608 -5.49 -22.92 -19.12
CA PHE A 608 -5.85 -21.50 -19.13
C PHE A 608 -7.23 -21.25 -19.74
N ILE A 609 -7.51 -21.86 -20.89
CA ILE A 609 -8.81 -21.77 -21.57
C ILE A 609 -9.91 -22.44 -20.74
N ALA A 610 -9.66 -23.65 -20.22
CA ALA A 610 -10.64 -24.37 -19.40
C ALA A 610 -11.00 -23.61 -18.11
N GLU A 611 -10.01 -23.03 -17.43
CA GLU A 611 -10.20 -22.29 -16.19
C GLU A 611 -10.98 -20.98 -16.42
N ILE A 612 -10.77 -20.30 -17.55
CA ILE A 612 -11.63 -19.16 -17.97
C ILE A 612 -13.06 -19.65 -18.26
N GLU A 613 -13.25 -20.64 -19.14
CA GLU A 613 -14.59 -21.12 -19.54
C GLU A 613 -15.43 -21.69 -18.38
N LEU A 614 -14.78 -22.10 -17.28
CA LEU A 614 -15.43 -22.58 -16.06
C LEU A 614 -15.67 -21.45 -15.03
N LEU A 615 -14.65 -20.64 -14.71
CA LEU A 615 -14.76 -19.66 -13.63
C LEU A 615 -15.51 -18.38 -13.99
N THR A 616 -15.67 -18.02 -15.27
CA THR A 616 -16.62 -16.96 -15.65
C THR A 616 -18.06 -17.31 -15.27
N ARG A 617 -18.39 -18.61 -15.31
CA ARG A 617 -19.72 -19.17 -15.05
C ARG A 617 -19.92 -19.58 -13.59
N CYS A 618 -18.87 -20.06 -12.90
CA CYS A 618 -18.95 -20.50 -11.50
C CYS A 618 -18.93 -19.32 -10.51
N LYS A 619 -20.01 -19.18 -9.74
CA LYS A 619 -20.15 -18.17 -8.68
C LYS A 619 -20.73 -18.83 -7.43
N HIS A 620 -19.88 -19.05 -6.44
CA HIS A 620 -20.20 -19.73 -5.18
C HIS A 620 -19.17 -19.35 -4.10
N ASP A 621 -19.58 -19.15 -2.85
CA ASP A 621 -18.68 -18.66 -1.79
C ASP A 621 -17.48 -19.58 -1.54
N ASN A 622 -17.68 -20.90 -1.65
CA ASN A 622 -16.62 -21.91 -1.50
C ASN A 622 -15.87 -22.26 -2.80
N ILE A 623 -15.89 -21.38 -3.80
CA ILE A 623 -15.06 -21.47 -5.02
C ILE A 623 -14.24 -20.17 -5.14
N VAL A 624 -13.05 -20.25 -5.74
CA VAL A 624 -12.24 -19.05 -6.03
C VAL A 624 -12.82 -18.26 -7.20
N SER A 625 -13.03 -16.96 -6.99
CA SER A 625 -13.55 -16.04 -8.02
C SER A 625 -12.43 -15.62 -8.97
N LEU A 626 -12.60 -15.90 -10.26
CA LEU A 626 -11.82 -15.23 -11.31
C LEU A 626 -12.30 -13.77 -11.43
N LEU A 627 -11.37 -12.84 -11.35
CA LEU A 627 -11.61 -11.39 -11.45
C LEU A 627 -11.20 -10.83 -12.82
N GLY A 628 -10.33 -11.52 -13.55
CA GLY A 628 -9.95 -11.20 -14.92
C GLY A 628 -8.77 -12.02 -15.44
N PHE A 629 -8.35 -11.75 -16.66
CA PHE A 629 -7.25 -12.46 -17.33
C PHE A 629 -6.47 -11.54 -18.30
N CYS A 630 -5.29 -11.99 -18.71
CA CYS A 630 -4.46 -11.40 -19.76
C CYS A 630 -4.05 -12.50 -20.75
N ASP A 631 -4.07 -12.15 -22.04
CA ASP A 631 -3.63 -12.96 -23.19
C ASP A 631 -2.95 -11.99 -24.18
N GLU A 632 -1.83 -11.41 -23.77
CA GLU A 632 -1.09 -10.35 -24.49
C GLU A 632 0.40 -10.69 -24.54
N GLY A 633 1.06 -10.54 -25.70
CA GLY A 633 2.52 -10.69 -25.81
C GLY A 633 3.07 -12.07 -25.39
N ASN A 634 2.29 -13.14 -25.62
CA ASN A 634 2.48 -14.52 -25.16
C ASN A 634 2.27 -14.77 -23.64
N GLU A 635 2.01 -13.74 -22.84
CA GLU A 635 1.73 -13.87 -21.40
C GLU A 635 0.27 -14.27 -21.15
N MET A 636 0.05 -15.54 -20.82
CA MET A 636 -1.23 -16.09 -20.34
C MET A 636 -1.32 -15.95 -18.81
N ILE A 637 -2.13 -15.02 -18.31
CA ILE A 637 -2.20 -14.72 -16.87
C ILE A 637 -3.65 -14.71 -16.37
N LEU A 638 -3.91 -15.34 -15.22
CA LEU A 638 -5.21 -15.36 -14.54
C LEU A 638 -5.15 -14.55 -13.24
N VAL A 639 -6.18 -13.75 -12.98
CA VAL A 639 -6.27 -12.86 -11.82
C VAL A 639 -7.49 -13.22 -10.98
N TYR A 640 -7.28 -13.53 -9.70
CA TYR A 640 -8.28 -14.05 -8.78
C TYR A 640 -8.44 -13.17 -7.53
N GLU A 641 -9.51 -13.40 -6.77
CA GLU A 641 -9.59 -12.95 -5.38
C GLU A 641 -8.43 -13.48 -4.54
N HIS A 642 -7.92 -12.67 -3.60
CA HIS A 642 -6.84 -13.08 -2.71
C HIS A 642 -7.37 -13.75 -1.42
N ALA A 643 -7.29 -15.08 -1.36
CA ALA A 643 -7.50 -15.85 -0.13
C ALA A 643 -6.42 -15.50 0.93
N SER A 644 -6.84 -14.90 2.05
CA SER A 644 -5.90 -14.25 3.00
C SER A 644 -4.97 -15.21 3.73
N ASN A 645 -5.33 -16.50 3.84
CA ASN A 645 -4.62 -17.48 4.65
C ASN A 645 -3.88 -18.51 3.79
N SER A 646 -3.66 -18.28 2.49
CA SER A 646 -3.02 -19.24 1.55
C SER A 646 -3.76 -20.58 1.45
N SER A 647 -3.10 -21.65 0.99
CA SER A 647 -3.67 -22.99 0.82
C SER A 647 -3.70 -23.81 2.12
N LEU A 648 -4.53 -24.86 2.17
CA LEU A 648 -4.74 -25.69 3.36
C LEU A 648 -3.52 -26.56 3.71
N ASP A 649 -2.77 -27.02 2.71
CA ASP A 649 -1.51 -27.77 2.88
C ASP A 649 -0.50 -27.03 3.79
N ASN A 650 -0.49 -25.71 3.78
CA ASN A 650 0.35 -24.86 4.61
C ASN A 650 0.01 -24.91 6.13
N TYR A 651 -1.02 -25.65 6.53
CA TYR A 651 -1.41 -25.89 7.93
C TYR A 651 -1.35 -27.38 8.31
N LEU A 652 -0.78 -28.22 7.44
CA LEU A 652 -0.66 -29.66 7.61
C LEU A 652 0.81 -30.07 7.44
N GLY A 653 1.24 -31.10 8.16
CA GLY A 653 2.64 -31.54 8.23
C GLY A 653 3.54 -30.66 9.11
N TYR A 654 4.85 -30.98 9.08
CA TYR A 654 5.88 -30.43 9.98
C TYR A 654 6.35 -29.01 9.63
N THR A 655 5.45 -28.06 9.35
CA THR A 655 5.82 -26.65 9.18
C THR A 655 5.69 -25.88 10.50
N ASN A 656 6.70 -25.07 10.85
CA ASN A 656 6.75 -24.27 12.08
C ASN A 656 5.82 -23.03 12.06
N LYS A 657 4.64 -23.13 11.45
CA LYS A 657 3.61 -22.09 11.48
C LYS A 657 2.81 -22.21 12.77
N SER A 658 2.81 -21.16 13.58
CA SER A 658 2.32 -21.11 14.96
C SER A 658 0.79 -21.11 15.10
N THR A 659 0.05 -21.81 14.22
CA THR A 659 -1.41 -21.78 14.15
C THR A 659 -1.98 -23.20 14.10
N ASN A 660 -2.36 -23.74 15.25
CA ASN A 660 -3.07 -25.02 15.32
C ASN A 660 -4.56 -24.81 14.95
N LEU A 661 -5.06 -25.58 13.98
CA LEU A 661 -6.48 -25.58 13.62
C LEU A 661 -7.25 -26.50 14.56
N THR A 662 -8.24 -25.97 15.29
CA THR A 662 -9.07 -26.74 16.20
C THR A 662 -9.99 -27.71 15.47
N TRP A 663 -10.46 -28.77 16.13
CA TRP A 663 -11.38 -29.76 15.53
C TRP A 663 -12.65 -29.12 14.91
N VAL A 664 -13.21 -28.08 15.55
CA VAL A 664 -14.38 -27.34 15.04
C VAL A 664 -14.04 -26.57 13.75
N GLN A 665 -12.84 -25.97 13.66
CA GLN A 665 -12.40 -25.30 12.42
C GLN A 665 -12.15 -26.32 11.31
N ARG A 666 -11.55 -27.47 11.63
CA ARG A 666 -11.30 -28.57 10.68
C ARG A 666 -12.59 -29.08 10.05
N ILE A 667 -13.63 -29.40 10.85
CA ILE A 667 -14.93 -29.81 10.28
C ILE A 667 -15.54 -28.69 9.42
N LYS A 668 -15.45 -27.42 9.83
CA LYS A 668 -16.01 -26.29 9.06
C LYS A 668 -15.31 -26.10 7.70
N ILE A 669 -13.98 -26.29 7.64
CA ILE A 669 -13.24 -26.36 6.38
C ILE A 669 -13.74 -27.52 5.50
N CYS A 670 -13.97 -28.72 6.07
CA CYS A 670 -14.52 -29.85 5.32
C CYS A 670 -15.93 -29.57 4.78
N ILE A 671 -16.80 -28.96 5.58
CA ILE A 671 -18.17 -28.57 5.19
C ILE A 671 -18.12 -27.59 4.00
N ASP A 672 -17.24 -26.59 4.04
CA ASP A 672 -17.07 -25.62 2.96
C ASP A 672 -16.58 -26.28 1.65
N ILE A 673 -15.61 -27.20 1.72
CA ILE A 673 -15.17 -27.99 0.55
C ILE A 673 -16.33 -28.83 0.00
N ALA A 674 -17.11 -29.48 0.87
CA ALA A 674 -18.25 -30.31 0.47
C ALA A 674 -19.35 -29.47 -0.22
N ARG A 675 -19.61 -28.24 0.24
CA ARG A 675 -20.53 -27.29 -0.41
C ARG A 675 -20.04 -26.89 -1.81
N GLY A 676 -18.76 -26.53 -1.94
CA GLY A 676 -18.14 -26.21 -3.23
C GLY A 676 -18.22 -27.37 -4.23
N LEU A 677 -17.89 -28.59 -3.79
CA LEU A 677 -18.04 -29.80 -4.61
C LEU A 677 -19.50 -30.08 -4.99
N ASN A 678 -20.43 -29.92 -4.04
CA ASN A 678 -21.85 -30.15 -4.31
C ASN A 678 -22.39 -29.19 -5.38
N TYR A 679 -22.00 -27.91 -5.34
CA TYR A 679 -22.33 -26.93 -6.38
C TYR A 679 -21.83 -27.38 -7.77
N LEU A 680 -20.55 -27.75 -7.89
CA LEU A 680 -19.96 -28.24 -9.15
C LEU A 680 -20.65 -29.52 -9.66
N HIS A 681 -21.00 -30.41 -8.75
CA HIS A 681 -21.56 -31.73 -9.06
C HIS A 681 -23.06 -31.72 -9.38
N THR A 682 -23.80 -30.70 -8.96
CA THR A 682 -25.27 -30.62 -9.09
C THR A 682 -25.77 -29.59 -10.10
N ARG A 683 -24.93 -28.61 -10.50
CA ARG A 683 -25.32 -27.40 -11.26
C ARG A 683 -26.42 -27.63 -12.30
N VAL A 684 -27.46 -26.80 -12.21
CA VAL A 684 -28.77 -27.05 -12.83
C VAL A 684 -29.01 -26.22 -14.10
N GLU A 685 -28.53 -24.98 -14.14
CA GLU A 685 -28.92 -23.94 -15.10
C GLU A 685 -28.66 -24.32 -16.57
N ASP A 686 -27.44 -24.75 -16.90
CA ASP A 686 -27.02 -25.12 -18.27
C ASP A 686 -26.99 -26.65 -18.52
N GLU A 687 -27.58 -27.43 -17.61
CA GLU A 687 -27.51 -28.90 -17.55
C GLU A 687 -26.08 -29.51 -17.53
N GLN A 688 -25.05 -28.70 -17.31
CA GLN A 688 -23.64 -29.09 -17.33
C GLN A 688 -23.10 -29.26 -15.90
N ARG A 689 -22.72 -30.49 -15.56
CA ARG A 689 -22.02 -30.80 -14.31
C ARG A 689 -20.52 -30.65 -14.51
N ILE A 690 -19.77 -30.29 -13.48
CA ILE A 690 -18.31 -30.16 -13.53
C ILE A 690 -17.68 -31.29 -12.70
N VAL A 691 -16.58 -31.85 -13.20
CA VAL A 691 -15.69 -32.77 -12.46
C VAL A 691 -14.33 -32.09 -12.34
N HIS A 692 -13.82 -31.94 -11.12
CA HIS A 692 -12.65 -31.10 -10.83
C HIS A 692 -11.32 -31.77 -11.20
N ARG A 693 -11.23 -33.10 -10.99
CA ARG A 693 -10.09 -33.98 -11.33
C ARG A 693 -8.79 -33.78 -10.53
N ASP A 694 -8.60 -32.64 -9.88
CA ASP A 694 -7.43 -32.37 -9.02
C ASP A 694 -7.82 -31.67 -7.69
N ILE A 695 -8.63 -32.35 -6.87
CA ILE A 695 -8.92 -31.93 -5.50
C ILE A 695 -7.78 -32.40 -4.59
N LYS A 696 -7.13 -31.48 -3.89
CA LYS A 696 -6.02 -31.72 -2.95
C LYS A 696 -5.88 -30.57 -1.97
N SER A 697 -5.23 -30.78 -0.82
CA SER A 697 -5.02 -29.74 0.21
C SER A 697 -4.37 -28.46 -0.35
N GLY A 698 -3.39 -28.58 -1.26
CA GLY A 698 -2.78 -27.43 -1.96
C GLY A 698 -3.71 -26.62 -2.88
N ASN A 699 -4.82 -27.23 -3.35
CA ASN A 699 -5.83 -26.56 -4.18
C ASN A 699 -7.05 -26.06 -3.38
N ILE A 700 -7.06 -26.25 -2.05
CA ILE A 700 -8.05 -25.63 -1.15
C ILE A 700 -7.44 -24.36 -0.56
N LEU A 701 -7.95 -23.21 -0.97
CA LEU A 701 -7.54 -21.90 -0.45
C LEU A 701 -8.37 -21.51 0.76
N LEU A 702 -7.74 -20.89 1.76
CA LEU A 702 -8.37 -20.45 3.00
C LEU A 702 -8.50 -18.92 3.01
N GLY A 703 -9.73 -18.44 3.04
CA GLY A 703 -10.08 -17.02 3.09
C GLY A 703 -10.03 -16.43 4.50
N LYS A 704 -10.57 -15.21 4.63
CA LYS A 704 -10.78 -14.58 5.95
C LYS A 704 -11.69 -15.49 6.78
N ASN A 705 -11.45 -15.53 8.09
CA ASN A 705 -12.17 -16.38 9.05
C ASN A 705 -12.11 -17.90 8.74
N TRP A 706 -11.11 -18.36 7.98
CA TRP A 706 -10.89 -19.78 7.62
C TRP A 706 -11.93 -20.41 6.67
N VAL A 707 -12.75 -19.59 5.99
CA VAL A 707 -13.67 -20.07 4.94
C VAL A 707 -12.89 -20.73 3.81
N ALA A 708 -13.24 -21.97 3.45
CA ALA A 708 -12.52 -22.72 2.42
C ALA A 708 -13.08 -22.50 1.01
N LYS A 709 -12.18 -22.41 0.02
CA LYS A 709 -12.46 -22.18 -1.41
C LYS A 709 -11.70 -23.17 -2.29
N ILE A 710 -12.39 -23.83 -3.22
CA ILE A 710 -11.77 -24.70 -4.23
C ILE A 710 -11.13 -23.84 -5.33
N ALA A 711 -9.92 -24.21 -5.78
CA ALA A 711 -9.13 -23.51 -6.80
C ALA A 711 -8.38 -24.48 -7.74
N ASP A 712 -7.74 -23.91 -8.77
CA ASP A 712 -7.01 -24.59 -9.87
C ASP A 712 -7.88 -25.48 -10.76
N PHE A 713 -8.72 -24.84 -11.57
CA PHE A 713 -9.66 -25.51 -12.47
C PHE A 713 -9.01 -25.95 -13.80
N GLY A 714 -7.69 -25.80 -13.98
CA GLY A 714 -7.00 -26.11 -15.24
C GLY A 714 -7.08 -27.58 -15.71
N LEU A 715 -7.44 -28.52 -14.82
CA LEU A 715 -7.72 -29.92 -15.18
C LEU A 715 -9.20 -30.28 -15.26
N SER A 716 -10.10 -29.39 -14.85
CA SER A 716 -11.54 -29.63 -14.74
C SER A 716 -12.22 -29.87 -16.09
N ARG A 717 -13.35 -30.58 -16.09
CA ARG A 717 -14.15 -30.82 -17.31
C ARG A 717 -15.65 -30.77 -17.07
N PHE A 718 -16.38 -30.27 -18.07
CA PHE A 718 -17.83 -30.43 -18.16
C PHE A 718 -18.22 -31.88 -18.45
N HIS A 719 -19.39 -32.28 -17.94
CA HIS A 719 -20.04 -33.57 -18.16
C HIS A 719 -21.51 -33.29 -18.48
N HIS A 720 -21.91 -33.47 -19.74
CA HIS A 720 -23.24 -33.11 -20.23
C HIS A 720 -24.31 -34.14 -19.80
N LYS A 721 -25.54 -33.70 -19.51
CA LYS A 721 -26.67 -34.60 -19.20
C LYS A 721 -27.10 -35.50 -20.35
N ASN A 722 -26.94 -35.08 -21.61
CA ASN A 722 -27.38 -35.88 -22.77
C ASN A 722 -26.54 -37.15 -22.99
N GLU A 723 -25.43 -37.32 -22.27
CA GLU A 723 -24.60 -38.54 -22.27
C GLU A 723 -25.02 -39.55 -21.17
N GLN A 724 -26.24 -39.43 -20.61
CA GLN A 724 -26.78 -40.24 -19.51
C GLN A 724 -26.81 -41.77 -19.70
N ALA A 725 -26.35 -42.30 -20.84
CA ALA A 725 -26.20 -43.73 -21.12
C ALA A 725 -24.75 -44.18 -21.39
N LYS A 726 -23.76 -43.27 -21.44
CA LYS A 726 -22.34 -43.63 -21.60
C LYS A 726 -21.51 -43.11 -20.43
N THR A 727 -20.86 -44.04 -19.74
CA THR A 727 -19.68 -43.70 -18.92
C THR A 727 -18.64 -43.06 -19.83
N LEU A 728 -18.17 -41.86 -19.48
CA LEU A 728 -17.05 -41.23 -20.16
C LEU A 728 -15.77 -41.97 -19.77
N TYR A 729 -15.02 -42.40 -20.78
CA TYR A 729 -13.68 -42.99 -20.63
C TYR A 729 -12.68 -42.02 -21.25
N THR A 730 -11.53 -41.82 -20.61
CA THR A 730 -10.45 -40.99 -21.14
C THR A 730 -9.11 -41.69 -21.03
N GLU A 731 -8.35 -41.65 -22.12
CA GLU A 731 -6.99 -42.20 -22.21
C GLU A 731 -5.98 -41.34 -21.40
N ASN A 732 -6.28 -40.04 -21.22
CA ASN A 732 -5.50 -39.14 -20.37
C ASN A 732 -6.11 -39.04 -18.96
N VAL A 733 -5.76 -40.00 -18.11
CA VAL A 733 -5.85 -39.85 -16.64
C VAL A 733 -4.99 -38.64 -16.23
N ALA A 734 -5.54 -37.75 -15.40
CA ALA A 734 -4.82 -36.60 -14.86
C ALA A 734 -5.37 -36.21 -13.48
N GLY A 735 -4.48 -35.65 -12.65
CA GLY A 735 -4.65 -35.37 -11.23
C GLY A 735 -3.38 -35.75 -10.45
N THR A 736 -3.27 -35.33 -9.19
CA THR A 736 -2.08 -35.58 -8.34
C THR A 736 -2.09 -37.02 -7.79
N LYS A 737 -0.95 -37.75 -7.86
CA LYS A 737 -0.85 -39.23 -7.68
C LYS A 737 -1.60 -39.74 -6.45
N GLU A 738 -1.33 -39.16 -5.29
CA GLU A 738 -1.80 -39.60 -3.97
C GLU A 738 -3.31 -39.33 -3.75
N TYR A 739 -3.92 -38.56 -4.65
CA TYR A 739 -5.34 -38.18 -4.62
C TYR A 739 -6.14 -38.87 -5.73
N LEU A 740 -5.49 -39.58 -6.65
CA LEU A 740 -6.15 -40.22 -7.79
C LEU A 740 -6.95 -41.45 -7.36
N CYS A 741 -8.22 -41.49 -7.78
CA CYS A 741 -9.08 -42.65 -7.60
C CYS A 741 -8.47 -43.92 -8.27
N PRO A 742 -8.29 -45.05 -7.55
CA PRO A 742 -7.71 -46.27 -8.10
C PRO A 742 -8.46 -46.84 -9.31
N GLU A 743 -9.78 -46.84 -9.30
CA GLU A 743 -10.58 -47.24 -10.47
C GLU A 743 -10.37 -46.28 -11.65
N TYR A 744 -10.23 -44.97 -11.41
CA TYR A 744 -9.97 -44.00 -12.47
C TYR A 744 -8.60 -44.21 -13.11
N MET A 745 -7.54 -44.41 -12.30
CA MET A 745 -6.20 -44.76 -12.79
C MET A 745 -6.21 -46.04 -13.63
N LYS A 746 -6.94 -47.07 -13.19
CA LYS A 746 -6.97 -48.38 -13.85
C LYS A 746 -7.83 -48.43 -15.12
N THR A 747 -8.84 -47.58 -15.25
CA THR A 747 -9.87 -47.73 -16.29
C THR A 747 -10.14 -46.48 -17.14
N GLY A 748 -9.65 -45.30 -16.75
CA GLY A 748 -9.99 -44.03 -17.39
C GLY A 748 -11.45 -43.58 -17.16
N ARG A 749 -12.23 -44.29 -16.33
CA ARG A 749 -13.66 -44.04 -16.02
C ARG A 749 -13.84 -42.71 -15.30
N LEU A 750 -14.29 -41.69 -16.04
CA LEU A 750 -14.49 -40.32 -15.56
C LEU A 750 -15.89 -40.14 -14.99
N LYS A 751 -15.99 -39.96 -13.67
CA LYS A 751 -17.23 -39.61 -12.95
C LYS A 751 -16.94 -38.59 -11.85
N ARG A 752 -17.96 -37.85 -11.43
CA ARG A 752 -17.99 -37.04 -10.19
C ARG A 752 -17.43 -37.77 -8.95
N ALA A 753 -17.64 -39.09 -8.87
CA ALA A 753 -17.15 -39.94 -7.78
C ALA A 753 -15.61 -39.99 -7.64
N ILE A 754 -14.83 -39.53 -8.62
CA ILE A 754 -13.37 -39.42 -8.47
C ILE A 754 -12.99 -38.24 -7.57
N ASP A 755 -13.68 -37.08 -7.72
CA ASP A 755 -13.47 -35.93 -6.84
C ASP A 755 -13.85 -36.25 -5.39
N ILE A 756 -14.85 -37.13 -5.19
CA ILE A 756 -15.24 -37.63 -3.86
C ILE A 756 -14.12 -38.45 -3.23
N TYR A 757 -13.42 -39.30 -4.00
CA TYR A 757 -12.25 -40.03 -3.51
C TYR A 757 -11.13 -39.07 -3.09
N SER A 758 -10.79 -38.14 -3.98
CA SER A 758 -9.76 -37.11 -3.74
C SER A 758 -10.09 -36.23 -2.53
N PHE A 759 -11.38 -35.90 -2.32
CA PHE A 759 -11.84 -35.22 -1.11
C PHE A 759 -11.74 -36.12 0.13
N GLY A 760 -12.01 -37.42 0.02
CA GLY A 760 -11.75 -38.41 1.07
C GLY A 760 -10.29 -38.42 1.53
N VAL A 761 -9.34 -38.28 0.60
CA VAL A 761 -7.91 -38.12 0.94
C VAL A 761 -7.70 -36.85 1.78
N VAL A 762 -8.25 -35.70 1.34
CA VAL A 762 -8.17 -34.43 2.09
C VAL A 762 -8.84 -34.52 3.47
N LEU A 763 -9.93 -35.27 3.64
CA LEU A 763 -10.54 -35.52 4.95
C LEU A 763 -9.56 -36.24 5.90
N PHE A 764 -8.78 -37.21 5.40
CA PHE A 764 -7.76 -37.88 6.20
C PHE A 764 -6.50 -37.04 6.43
N GLU A 765 -6.11 -36.16 5.51
CA GLU A 765 -5.06 -35.17 5.75
C GLU A 765 -5.44 -34.23 6.91
N ILE A 766 -6.68 -33.70 6.87
CA ILE A 766 -7.23 -32.81 7.91
C ILE A 766 -7.34 -33.56 9.26
N LEU A 767 -7.75 -34.82 9.25
CA LEU A 767 -7.85 -35.66 10.46
C LEU A 767 -6.49 -35.91 11.13
N SER A 768 -5.47 -36.22 10.32
CA SER A 768 -4.14 -36.64 10.79
C SER A 768 -3.18 -35.47 11.05
N GLY A 769 -3.48 -34.28 10.51
CA GLY A 769 -2.56 -33.15 10.56
C GLY A 769 -1.32 -33.35 9.67
N LYS A 770 -1.35 -34.33 8.74
CA LYS A 770 -0.26 -34.69 7.82
C LYS A 770 -0.74 -34.58 6.36
N LEU A 771 0.22 -34.47 5.44
CA LEU A 771 -0.07 -34.45 4.01
C LEU A 771 -0.24 -35.87 3.44
N ALA A 772 -0.96 -35.99 2.33
CA ALA A 772 -1.25 -37.28 1.70
C ALA A 772 0.01 -38.07 1.28
N ASN A 773 1.10 -37.35 1.01
CA ASN A 773 2.42 -37.85 0.63
C ASN A 773 3.44 -37.83 1.79
N ASP A 774 3.01 -37.72 3.05
CA ASP A 774 3.90 -37.76 4.20
C ASP A 774 4.73 -39.06 4.19
N PRO A 775 6.06 -39.01 4.43
CA PRO A 775 6.93 -40.18 4.37
C PRO A 775 6.50 -41.34 5.26
N THR A 776 5.79 -41.08 6.37
CA THR A 776 5.28 -42.14 7.25
C THR A 776 4.19 -42.98 6.59
N TYR A 777 3.39 -42.43 5.67
CA TYR A 777 2.40 -43.20 4.92
C TYR A 777 2.98 -43.79 3.63
N ILE A 778 3.84 -43.05 2.92
CA ILE A 778 4.48 -43.51 1.68
C ILE A 778 5.46 -44.68 1.92
N ALA A 779 6.01 -44.80 3.14
CA ALA A 779 6.81 -45.96 3.54
C ALA A 779 5.98 -47.22 3.83
N GLU A 780 4.67 -47.10 4.09
CA GLU A 780 3.76 -48.23 4.30
C GLU A 780 3.01 -48.63 3.02
N ASP A 781 2.57 -47.66 2.21
CA ASP A 781 1.87 -47.89 0.94
C ASP A 781 2.17 -46.76 -0.07
N GLU A 782 2.54 -47.11 -1.31
CA GLU A 782 2.92 -46.13 -2.33
C GLU A 782 1.76 -45.24 -2.84
N TYR A 783 0.51 -45.55 -2.47
CA TYR A 783 -0.68 -44.74 -2.73
C TYR A 783 -1.03 -43.81 -1.55
N GLY A 784 -0.21 -43.77 -0.50
CA GLY A 784 -0.25 -42.77 0.56
C GLY A 784 -1.41 -42.93 1.55
N ILE A 785 -1.77 -41.82 2.20
CA ILE A 785 -2.64 -41.81 3.39
C ILE A 785 -3.98 -42.54 3.18
N ALA A 786 -4.56 -42.51 1.98
CA ALA A 786 -5.87 -43.09 1.71
C ALA A 786 -5.90 -44.61 1.84
N HIS A 787 -4.81 -45.29 1.47
CA HIS A 787 -4.68 -46.75 1.62
C HIS A 787 -4.44 -47.14 3.08
N VAL A 788 -3.55 -46.43 3.77
CA VAL A 788 -3.27 -46.65 5.21
C VAL A 788 -4.54 -46.42 6.03
N ALA A 789 -5.25 -45.30 5.80
CA ALA A 789 -6.50 -44.99 6.47
C ALA A 789 -7.58 -46.05 6.26
N ARG A 790 -7.74 -46.57 5.03
CA ARG A 790 -8.71 -47.63 4.75
C ARG A 790 -8.37 -48.92 5.49
N ARG A 791 -7.10 -49.33 5.49
CA ARG A 791 -6.62 -50.49 6.28
C ARG A 791 -6.84 -50.28 7.78
N CYS A 792 -6.43 -49.14 8.33
CA CYS A 792 -6.59 -48.86 9.76
C CYS A 792 -8.07 -48.76 10.19
N PHE A 793 -8.98 -48.39 9.29
CA PHE A 793 -10.41 -48.45 9.55
C PHE A 793 -10.92 -49.90 9.60
N GLU A 794 -10.52 -50.73 8.62
CA GLU A 794 -10.83 -52.17 8.57
C GLU A 794 -10.22 -52.94 9.78
N GLU A 795 -9.03 -52.56 10.24
CA GLU A 795 -8.32 -53.10 11.40
C GLU A 795 -8.76 -52.49 12.75
N ASN A 796 -9.67 -51.50 12.75
CA ASN A 796 -10.13 -50.71 13.92
C ASN A 796 -9.04 -49.86 14.63
N THR A 797 -7.83 -49.75 14.05
CA THR A 797 -6.69 -48.94 14.55
C THR A 797 -6.76 -47.47 14.16
N ILE A 798 -7.71 -47.04 13.32
CA ILE A 798 -7.82 -45.68 12.73
C ILE A 798 -7.72 -44.50 13.71
N ARG A 799 -7.99 -44.71 15.01
CA ARG A 799 -7.79 -43.68 16.05
C ARG A 799 -6.32 -43.27 16.22
N GLU A 800 -5.38 -44.15 15.90
CA GLU A 800 -3.93 -43.93 15.96
C GLU A 800 -3.44 -42.95 14.86
N MET A 801 -4.26 -42.73 13.81
CA MET A 801 -3.97 -41.77 12.74
C MET A 801 -4.49 -40.35 13.02
N VAL A 802 -5.19 -40.12 14.14
CA VAL A 802 -5.76 -38.80 14.45
C VAL A 802 -4.69 -37.87 15.02
N ASP A 803 -4.67 -36.61 14.55
CA ASP A 803 -3.70 -35.60 14.98
C ASP A 803 -3.66 -35.45 16.52
N PRO A 804 -2.54 -35.73 17.20
CA PRO A 804 -2.42 -35.54 18.64
C PRO A 804 -2.78 -34.12 19.10
N LYS A 805 -2.54 -33.10 18.25
CA LYS A 805 -2.85 -31.70 18.57
C LYS A 805 -4.33 -31.44 18.81
N ILE A 806 -5.25 -32.20 18.20
CA ILE A 806 -6.70 -32.05 18.44
C ILE A 806 -7.20 -32.91 19.61
N MET A 807 -6.37 -33.81 20.15
CA MET A 807 -6.69 -34.58 21.35
C MET A 807 -6.37 -33.82 22.65
N GLU A 808 -5.34 -32.95 22.64
CA GLU A 808 -4.75 -32.32 23.83
C GLU A 808 -4.91 -30.78 23.91
N GLU A 809 -6.02 -30.21 23.39
CA GLU A 809 -6.20 -28.74 23.31
C GLU A 809 -6.32 -28.02 24.67
N VAL A 810 -5.20 -27.49 25.16
CA VAL A 810 -5.13 -26.42 26.18
C VAL A 810 -4.95 -25.07 25.48
N ASP A 811 -5.97 -24.19 25.51
CA ASP A 811 -5.88 -22.80 25.01
C ASP A 811 -5.18 -21.94 26.08
N GLU A 812 -3.93 -21.51 25.84
CA GLU A 812 -3.18 -20.66 26.77
C GLU A 812 -3.73 -19.22 26.86
N LEU A 813 -4.53 -18.78 25.88
CA LEU A 813 -5.09 -17.42 25.82
C LEU A 813 -6.54 -17.33 26.31
N LYS A 814 -7.20 -18.46 26.59
CA LYS A 814 -8.54 -18.52 27.19
C LYS A 814 -8.63 -19.66 28.19
N SER A 815 -9.09 -19.37 29.41
CA SER A 815 -9.25 -20.36 30.48
C SER A 815 -10.44 -21.33 30.28
N THR A 816 -10.49 -21.99 29.13
CA THR A 816 -11.53 -22.94 28.71
C THR A 816 -10.86 -24.17 28.10
N LEU A 817 -10.71 -25.25 28.88
CA LEU A 817 -10.27 -26.55 28.35
C LEU A 817 -11.16 -26.94 27.17
N HIS A 818 -10.58 -27.03 25.99
CA HIS A 818 -11.24 -27.66 24.84
C HIS A 818 -10.90 -29.14 24.92
N LYS A 819 -11.80 -29.92 25.54
CA LYS A 819 -11.77 -31.36 25.37
C LYS A 819 -11.78 -31.67 23.87
N GLY A 820 -10.94 -32.63 23.47
CA GLY A 820 -10.79 -33.07 22.09
C GLY A 820 -12.07 -33.59 21.44
N PRO A 821 -11.99 -34.19 20.24
CA PRO A 821 -13.14 -34.53 19.42
C PRO A 821 -14.16 -35.41 20.18
N ASN A 822 -15.41 -34.96 20.22
CA ASN A 822 -16.55 -35.73 20.74
C ASN A 822 -16.63 -37.06 19.99
N GLN A 823 -16.96 -38.14 20.71
CA GLN A 823 -16.83 -39.48 20.15
C GLN A 823 -17.80 -39.75 18.99
N ASP A 824 -19.01 -39.18 19.04
CA ASP A 824 -20.02 -39.26 17.98
C ASP A 824 -19.64 -38.37 16.79
N SER A 825 -19.09 -37.18 17.05
CA SER A 825 -18.51 -36.28 16.04
C SER A 825 -17.39 -36.97 15.26
N LEU A 826 -16.41 -37.54 15.97
CA LEU A 826 -15.27 -38.24 15.38
C LEU A 826 -15.72 -39.49 14.61
N GLY A 827 -16.60 -40.30 15.19
CA GLY A 827 -17.14 -41.50 14.52
C GLY A 827 -17.88 -41.17 13.23
N THR A 828 -18.72 -40.13 13.24
CA THR A 828 -19.45 -39.65 12.05
C THR A 828 -18.50 -39.14 10.97
N PHE A 829 -17.47 -38.37 11.35
CA PHE A 829 -16.45 -37.90 10.40
C PHE A 829 -15.63 -39.05 9.80
N LEU A 830 -15.21 -40.01 10.63
CA LEU A 830 -14.45 -41.18 10.20
C LEU A 830 -15.21 -42.05 9.19
N GLU A 831 -16.50 -42.33 9.47
CA GLU A 831 -17.38 -43.07 8.57
C GLU A 831 -17.56 -42.33 7.23
N ALA A 832 -17.75 -41.01 7.26
CA ALA A 832 -17.85 -40.19 6.05
C ALA A 832 -16.56 -40.23 5.22
N ALA A 833 -15.40 -40.07 5.85
CA ALA A 833 -14.10 -40.11 5.19
C ALA A 833 -13.77 -41.50 4.61
N TYR A 834 -14.04 -42.57 5.36
CA TYR A 834 -13.87 -43.96 4.90
C TYR A 834 -14.74 -44.26 3.67
N ARG A 835 -16.02 -43.87 3.69
CA ARG A 835 -16.94 -44.05 2.56
C ARG A 835 -16.53 -43.25 1.31
N CYS A 836 -15.84 -42.12 1.46
CA CYS A 836 -15.25 -41.40 0.32
C CYS A 836 -14.14 -42.22 -0.39
N VAL A 837 -13.29 -42.93 0.36
CA VAL A 837 -12.14 -43.67 -0.19
C VAL A 837 -12.45 -45.12 -0.61
N ALA A 838 -13.72 -45.49 -0.72
CA ALA A 838 -14.15 -46.80 -1.25
C ALA A 838 -13.54 -47.06 -2.63
N ILE A 839 -13.15 -48.31 -2.92
CA ILE A 839 -12.39 -48.65 -4.15
C ILE A 839 -13.25 -48.43 -5.41
N ALA A 840 -14.50 -48.89 -5.41
CA ALA A 840 -15.42 -48.69 -6.53
C ALA A 840 -16.03 -47.28 -6.52
N GLN A 841 -16.09 -46.65 -7.70
CA GLN A 841 -16.71 -45.33 -7.89
C GLN A 841 -18.21 -45.32 -7.57
N ASP A 842 -18.89 -46.46 -7.71
CA ASP A 842 -20.34 -46.59 -7.54
C ASP A 842 -20.77 -46.93 -6.09
N GLU A 843 -19.83 -47.17 -5.19
CA GLU A 843 -20.07 -47.35 -3.74
C GLU A 843 -19.98 -46.03 -2.96
N ARG A 844 -19.42 -44.98 -3.57
CA ARG A 844 -19.15 -43.71 -2.89
C ARG A 844 -20.41 -42.85 -2.74
N PRO A 845 -20.56 -42.14 -1.60
CA PRO A 845 -21.59 -41.14 -1.41
C PRO A 845 -21.44 -39.95 -2.37
N THR A 846 -22.48 -39.13 -2.51
CA THR A 846 -22.39 -37.85 -3.21
C THR A 846 -21.83 -36.75 -2.30
N ALA A 847 -21.38 -35.64 -2.89
CA ALA A 847 -20.93 -34.47 -2.14
C ALA A 847 -22.02 -33.91 -1.18
N ASN A 848 -23.30 -34.05 -1.54
CA ASN A 848 -24.42 -33.69 -0.67
C ASN A 848 -24.52 -34.61 0.55
N ASP A 849 -24.33 -35.92 0.38
CA ASP A 849 -24.50 -36.88 1.48
C ASP A 849 -23.34 -36.72 2.48
N ILE A 850 -22.13 -36.45 1.98
CA ILE A 850 -20.97 -36.10 2.81
C ILE A 850 -21.16 -34.75 3.52
N LEU A 851 -21.73 -33.75 2.84
CA LEU A 851 -22.07 -32.47 3.48
C LEU A 851 -23.02 -32.68 4.68
N GLN A 852 -24.06 -33.50 4.52
CA GLN A 852 -25.01 -33.79 5.59
C GLN A 852 -24.35 -34.55 6.77
N GLU A 853 -23.50 -35.53 6.50
CA GLU A 853 -22.76 -36.25 7.56
C GLU A 853 -21.71 -35.35 8.26
N LEU A 854 -21.06 -34.41 7.55
CA LEU A 854 -20.14 -33.44 8.15
C LEU A 854 -20.87 -32.37 8.99
N GLU A 855 -22.02 -31.87 8.54
CA GLU A 855 -22.86 -30.94 9.33
C GLU A 855 -23.41 -31.63 10.59
N LYS A 856 -23.78 -32.91 10.47
CA LYS A 856 -24.14 -33.78 11.61
C LYS A 856 -22.95 -34.00 12.57
N ALA A 857 -21.75 -34.29 12.07
CA ALA A 857 -20.53 -34.42 12.86
C ALA A 857 -20.18 -33.12 13.61
N LEU A 858 -20.38 -31.95 12.99
CA LEU A 858 -20.25 -30.65 13.65
C LEU A 858 -21.31 -30.48 14.76
N SER A 859 -22.57 -30.86 14.47
CA SER A 859 -23.66 -30.75 15.46
C SER A 859 -23.38 -31.57 16.73
N PHE A 860 -22.75 -32.75 16.63
CA PHE A 860 -22.33 -33.52 17.80
C PHE A 860 -21.22 -32.81 18.60
N GLN A 861 -20.29 -32.12 17.95
CA GLN A 861 -19.24 -31.36 18.63
C GLN A 861 -19.80 -30.11 19.34
N GLU A 862 -20.74 -29.40 18.72
CA GLU A 862 -21.29 -28.15 19.27
C GLU A 862 -22.34 -28.43 20.35
N ASN A 863 -23.30 -29.34 20.13
CA ASN A 863 -24.27 -29.76 21.16
C ASN A 863 -23.62 -30.44 22.39
N SER A 864 -22.36 -30.85 22.30
CA SER A 864 -21.59 -31.37 23.44
C SER A 864 -21.08 -30.26 24.38
N LYS A 865 -21.12 -28.97 23.98
CA LYS A 865 -20.77 -27.83 24.84
C LYS A 865 -21.94 -27.39 25.72
N ASP A 866 -23.15 -27.35 25.16
CA ASP A 866 -24.36 -26.94 25.90
C ASP A 866 -24.67 -27.87 27.08
N LYS A 867 -24.34 -29.16 26.97
CA LYS A 867 -24.42 -30.16 28.06
C LYS A 867 -23.54 -29.85 29.29
N LEU A 868 -22.67 -28.83 29.25
CA LEU A 868 -21.85 -28.38 30.37
C LEU A 868 -22.38 -27.10 31.04
N GLN A 869 -23.40 -26.44 30.47
CA GLN A 869 -23.94 -25.18 30.96
C GLN A 869 -25.12 -25.40 31.92
N MET A 870 -24.83 -25.67 33.19
CA MET A 870 -25.84 -25.56 34.25
C MET A 870 -26.31 -24.11 34.42
N SER A 871 -27.59 -23.90 34.68
CA SER A 871 -28.12 -22.58 35.04
C SER A 871 -27.63 -22.13 36.42
N PHE A 872 -27.65 -20.82 36.66
CA PHE A 872 -27.30 -20.24 37.97
C PHE A 872 -28.24 -20.73 39.07
N GLU A 873 -29.52 -20.92 38.77
CA GLU A 873 -30.53 -21.45 39.68
C GLU A 873 -30.34 -22.94 39.99
N GLU A 874 -29.85 -23.77 39.07
CA GLU A 874 -29.43 -25.15 39.38
C GLU A 874 -28.18 -25.17 40.28
N ILE A 875 -27.21 -24.30 40.01
CA ILE A 875 -26.00 -24.16 40.86
C ILE A 875 -26.37 -23.69 42.27
N LYS A 876 -27.33 -22.75 42.40
CA LYS A 876 -27.91 -22.38 43.70
C LYS A 876 -28.59 -23.55 44.37
N LEU A 877 -29.49 -24.26 43.67
CA LEU A 877 -30.25 -25.36 44.25
C LEU A 877 -29.31 -26.45 44.79
N ALA A 878 -28.30 -26.81 44.01
CA ALA A 878 -27.28 -27.78 44.39
C ALA A 878 -26.43 -27.36 45.59
N THR A 879 -26.11 -26.06 45.73
CA THR A 879 -25.26 -25.50 46.81
C THR A 879 -26.06 -24.91 47.98
N GLN A 880 -27.39 -25.02 47.97
CA GLN A 880 -28.32 -24.40 48.91
C GLN A 880 -28.14 -22.87 48.99
N ASP A 881 -28.21 -22.21 47.84
CA ASP A 881 -27.90 -20.78 47.59
C ASP A 881 -26.54 -20.35 48.16
N PHE A 882 -25.52 -21.18 47.94
CA PHE A 882 -24.16 -20.98 48.45
C PHE A 882 -24.10 -20.91 49.99
N HIS A 883 -24.77 -21.84 50.68
CA HIS A 883 -24.84 -21.87 52.15
C HIS A 883 -23.45 -21.90 52.81
N PRO A 884 -23.19 -21.17 53.92
CA PRO A 884 -21.87 -21.15 54.56
C PRO A 884 -21.34 -22.51 55.00
N GLU A 885 -22.23 -23.42 55.41
CA GLU A 885 -21.86 -24.79 55.83
C GLU A 885 -21.37 -25.66 54.67
N ASN A 886 -21.74 -25.32 53.43
CA ASN A 886 -21.26 -26.01 52.23
C ASN A 886 -19.86 -25.54 51.81
N ILE A 887 -19.24 -24.56 52.47
CA ILE A 887 -17.89 -24.08 52.12
C ILE A 887 -16.84 -25.16 52.47
N ILE A 888 -16.24 -25.76 51.44
CA ILE A 888 -15.14 -26.73 51.57
C ILE A 888 -13.75 -26.11 51.36
N GLY A 889 -13.68 -24.81 51.02
CA GLY A 889 -12.41 -24.09 50.94
C GLY A 889 -12.53 -22.68 50.37
N ARG A 890 -11.40 -21.97 50.30
CA ARG A 890 -11.28 -20.68 49.62
C ARG A 890 -9.93 -20.61 48.90
N GLY A 891 -9.95 -20.27 47.62
CA GLY A 891 -8.75 -19.95 46.86
C GLY A 891 -8.57 -18.44 46.72
N GLY A 892 -7.44 -17.99 46.16
CA GLY A 892 -7.10 -16.57 46.00
C GLY A 892 -8.09 -15.71 45.18
N PHE A 893 -9.09 -16.33 44.54
CA PHE A 893 -10.11 -15.67 43.72
C PHE A 893 -11.55 -16.01 44.13
N GLY A 894 -11.79 -16.66 45.28
CA GLY A 894 -13.17 -16.93 45.75
C GLY A 894 -13.38 -18.19 46.60
N LYS A 895 -14.61 -18.33 47.10
CA LYS A 895 -15.06 -19.45 47.94
C LYS A 895 -15.44 -20.67 47.10
N VAL A 896 -15.20 -21.86 47.65
CA VAL A 896 -15.49 -23.16 47.05
C VAL A 896 -16.55 -23.86 47.88
N PHE A 897 -17.66 -24.24 47.25
CA PHE A 897 -18.83 -24.86 47.88
C PHE A 897 -19.01 -26.30 47.39
N LYS A 898 -19.33 -27.22 48.29
CA LYS A 898 -19.94 -28.52 47.93
C LYS A 898 -21.40 -28.29 47.50
N GLY A 899 -21.90 -29.11 46.60
CA GLY A 899 -23.32 -29.24 46.34
C GLY A 899 -23.67 -30.65 45.86
N GLU A 900 -24.95 -30.91 45.62
CA GLU A 900 -25.43 -32.18 45.06
C GLU A 900 -26.43 -31.92 43.93
N VAL A 901 -26.23 -32.57 42.78
CA VAL A 901 -27.09 -32.48 41.59
C VAL A 901 -27.68 -33.86 41.30
N THR A 902 -28.99 -33.92 41.08
CA THR A 902 -29.70 -35.17 40.77
C THR A 902 -30.06 -35.22 39.28
N HIS A 903 -29.27 -35.93 38.49
CA HIS A 903 -29.60 -36.24 37.08
C HIS A 903 -30.00 -37.72 36.95
N GLY A 904 -31.11 -38.00 36.26
CA GLY A 904 -31.56 -39.37 35.97
C GLY A 904 -31.83 -40.26 37.18
N GLY A 905 -31.99 -39.69 38.39
CA GLY A 905 -32.12 -40.44 39.64
C GLY A 905 -30.80 -40.81 40.33
N GLN A 906 -29.65 -40.41 39.79
CA GLN A 906 -28.35 -40.51 40.47
C GLN A 906 -27.99 -39.17 41.12
N HIS A 907 -27.58 -39.23 42.39
CA HIS A 907 -27.06 -38.08 43.14
C HIS A 907 -25.56 -37.93 42.89
N THR A 908 -25.15 -36.83 42.25
CA THR A 908 -23.75 -36.51 42.00
C THR A 908 -23.32 -35.37 42.91
N THR A 909 -22.30 -35.58 43.74
CA THR A 909 -21.65 -34.49 44.47
C THR A 909 -20.91 -33.59 43.47
N VAL A 910 -21.22 -32.30 43.49
CA VAL A 910 -20.57 -31.25 42.68
C VAL A 910 -19.76 -30.30 43.56
N VAL A 911 -18.85 -29.56 42.94
CA VAL A 911 -18.07 -28.51 43.59
C VAL A 911 -18.19 -27.22 42.77
N ALA A 912 -18.76 -26.18 43.38
CA ALA A 912 -18.98 -24.88 42.75
C ALA A 912 -18.03 -23.83 43.35
N LYS A 913 -17.15 -23.25 42.53
CA LYS A 913 -16.29 -22.13 42.95
C LYS A 913 -16.94 -20.81 42.56
N ARG A 914 -17.47 -20.08 43.55
CA ARG A 914 -18.00 -18.73 43.35
C ARG A 914 -16.85 -17.75 43.41
N LEU A 915 -16.55 -17.11 42.28
CA LEU A 915 -15.49 -16.11 42.20
C LEU A 915 -15.89 -14.84 42.97
N ASP A 916 -14.95 -14.29 43.72
CA ASP A 916 -15.09 -12.97 44.34
C ASP A 916 -14.96 -11.93 43.23
N MET A 917 -16.02 -11.16 42.96
CA MET A 917 -15.99 -10.09 41.94
C MET A 917 -14.84 -9.13 42.22
N LEU A 918 -13.97 -8.92 41.23
CA LEU A 918 -12.92 -7.91 41.29
C LEU A 918 -13.57 -6.53 41.42
N LYS A 919 -13.62 -6.00 42.63
CA LYS A 919 -13.63 -4.54 42.81
C LYS A 919 -12.38 -4.02 42.10
N GLU A 920 -12.56 -2.97 41.31
CA GLU A 920 -11.48 -2.28 40.61
C GLU A 920 -10.32 -2.04 41.58
N ARG A 921 -9.19 -2.70 41.34
CA ARG A 921 -7.96 -2.34 42.05
C ARG A 921 -7.57 -0.96 41.54
N LYS A 922 -7.87 0.07 42.34
CA LYS A 922 -7.11 1.31 42.31
C LYS A 922 -5.65 0.91 42.47
N LEU A 923 -4.91 0.98 41.37
CA LEU A 923 -3.46 0.85 41.40
C LEU A 923 -2.92 2.05 42.19
N PHE A 924 -2.28 1.71 43.31
CA PHE A 924 -1.33 2.56 44.02
C PHE A 924 0.06 2.22 43.48
#